data_AF-A0A5E4XCB0-F1
#
_entry.id   AF-A0A5E4XCB0-F1
#
_cell.length_a   1.000
_cell.length_b   1.000
_cell.length_c   1.000
_cell.angle_alpha   90.00
_cell.angle_beta   90.00
_cell.angle_gamma   90.00
#
_symmetry.space_group_name_H-M   'P 1'
#
loop_
_entity.id
_entity.type
_entity.pdbx_description
1 polymer ?
#
loop_
_entity_poly.entity_id
_entity_poly.type
_entity_poly.pdbx_seq_one_letter_code
_entity_poly.pdbx_strand_id
1 'polypeptide(L)'
;MQSKFQTSKTLRQSKICLAVATMLAAMSMPTQAEDVIESETATWSEEKKNVAKRMNERLVEVQGEREEKDNIFDRLDALKTVRSSIHSSTKDIADVVAYGNKLAEITGQIDGLIVELEKDGGKALSFDWERKLQVTDLADVKQQIQKVIGADPDEFASARKQLDIFLNNNAEHSKSSDAAMGVYAKVAALKARIDALGKADDVTFKVMANTRELVAPSQNGADAALTWRDDNLFNSHFDESYAEGNVQIGAQTLLEITQRSGTGSNPITGLTDSTRNVGTLRVSAGADHSLDVRQGQLNIHQGIEGKGTLGIAVGSNGTLTFKEGGQGIDRDADGVTLLVGRDGNANASMLDAGGIVKFESGTSAGGAWIWALDEGEVSFAEGADAGVSEISILKGGTVRFEGANVKQSSIVSSGILDIARSSGGDAEVFNEVDGDLRVDASALERMRLSNGGFAELRASSGGAAKIENTTSGLIVFDDGALENLTLRNEGAAIVTGASGGNAIIDNRASGKVVFHDMALENVQLSNQGLIGLVGQTTADKAVVRMNGGTLDVSFVGDTVEVTSPNEETTMARTVIFVPGVKKSIEIGSLSGTGNVITGETALTVGAANLDGEFGGSFVKTGAGIGSLVDEWLTAVNQESESLALRAPAAPAAPQVAAVPMLLTKVGTGNLTLSGDQSQVDVISVQGGTLTAAHEKALGSGALSVAQSAAVVLNKDVSGVKEMSNAGTINLGTNKLSVGSYKSEAGAKINSRFAKVDGQATGGTIQVEQESDFSNTEIKVAVADDIELSDVVGKFQVVEAADGVEVTGGKLKVGSITGGKQADPNVGQEPIGEPGTKITDKNIVKFLAADGGYTANEQAALASVDGVTVGDLASGKIGGKVLSAMALQTAGTEEQRRSARLLSGESLVNNAVAAQAAATSFQRGMQTRMIAGGAMFDDKTANGAMVADNGVAGWASFNGGKTSQRGDGMSFEVKGLDGAIGVDKRLNQNTLVGGSIGFGNQESKAKGLPGESKVNSVSVGLYGSHLTGSNWFVNGGASYTNHSVKTDRTVAARNASARVAGKTSGQTFGMFGEVGKRFEVSGVNIDPSVGVRVASTRLKAFDETNRDGSGNDGLKVGSQSQTSTRGVLGVRLWSEVASIAGGKVAPSLRLSYEHEFGKTQSSLTNAIYGAPGSFTVKGPKLGKDIFTADLGLDMQLKKQLEVRVGGNVSVRKGESALGGGISAKYRF
;
A
#
# COMPACT_ATOMS: atom_id res chain seq x y z
N MET A 1 47.97 -38.83 5.26
CA MET A 1 48.98 -38.29 6.20
C MET A 1 48.21 -37.81 7.42
N GLN A 2 48.11 -38.58 8.51
CA GLN A 2 49.09 -38.68 9.61
C GLN A 2 49.55 -37.26 10.04
N SER A 3 49.38 -36.77 11.27
CA SER A 3 49.62 -37.40 12.59
C SER A 3 49.02 -36.53 13.74
N LYS A 4 48.32 -37.13 14.71
CA LYS A 4 48.73 -37.39 16.13
C LYS A 4 48.69 -36.21 17.14
N PHE A 5 47.81 -36.37 18.16
CA PHE A 5 48.04 -36.35 19.63
C PHE A 5 49.37 -35.71 20.13
N GLN A 6 49.46 -34.90 21.21
CA GLN A 6 49.10 -35.21 22.60
C GLN A 6 49.42 -34.01 23.56
N THR A 7 48.60 -33.87 24.62
CA THR A 7 48.87 -33.43 26.03
C THR A 7 49.61 -32.13 26.40
N SER A 8 48.98 -31.27 27.21
CA SER A 8 49.20 -31.16 28.68
C SER A 8 48.72 -29.82 29.29
N LYS A 9 48.19 -29.90 30.52
CA LYS A 9 47.64 -28.84 31.39
C LYS A 9 48.68 -27.79 31.82
N THR A 10 48.29 -26.50 31.92
CA THR A 10 48.01 -25.80 33.21
C THR A 10 47.71 -24.28 33.04
N LEU A 11 46.63 -23.85 33.70
CA LEU A 11 46.37 -22.56 34.39
C LEU A 11 46.70 -21.21 33.70
N ARG A 12 45.65 -20.43 33.38
CA ARG A 12 45.46 -19.03 33.85
C ARG A 12 44.04 -18.50 33.59
N GLN A 13 43.30 -18.34 34.70
CA GLN A 13 42.36 -17.27 35.06
C GLN A 13 41.56 -16.56 33.95
N SER A 14 40.25 -16.86 33.90
CA SER A 14 39.24 -16.02 33.23
C SER A 14 38.60 -15.05 34.23
N LYS A 15 38.64 -13.77 33.86
CA LYS A 15 37.97 -12.63 34.50
C LYS A 15 36.48 -12.66 34.16
N ILE A 16 35.61 -12.84 35.15
CA ILE A 16 34.19 -12.46 35.11
C ILE A 16 33.85 -11.90 36.50
N CYS A 17 33.95 -10.59 36.67
CA CYS A 17 33.43 -9.81 37.80
C CYS A 17 33.45 -8.33 37.39
N LEU A 18 32.42 -7.85 36.68
CA LEU A 18 32.03 -6.43 36.65
C LEU A 18 30.65 -6.28 35.98
N ALA A 19 29.58 -6.28 36.77
CA ALA A 19 28.30 -5.60 36.47
C ALA A 19 27.26 -5.93 37.56
N VAL A 20 27.29 -5.23 38.70
CA VAL A 20 26.08 -4.81 39.44
C VAL A 20 26.47 -3.59 40.28
N ALA A 21 26.38 -2.40 39.66
CA ALA A 21 26.44 -1.11 40.35
C ALA A 21 25.77 -0.07 39.46
N THR A 22 24.44 0.03 39.53
CA THR A 22 23.60 1.23 39.36
C THR A 22 22.14 0.83 39.15
N MET A 23 21.32 0.91 40.21
CA MET A 23 19.89 1.27 40.15
C MET A 23 19.48 1.69 41.57
N LEU A 24 19.73 2.95 41.90
CA LEU A 24 19.25 3.62 43.12
C LEU A 24 19.03 5.08 42.75
N ALA A 25 17.88 5.35 42.14
CA ALA A 25 17.32 6.69 41.95
C ALA A 25 15.87 6.56 41.47
N ALA A 26 14.94 6.33 42.40
CA ALA A 26 13.54 6.80 42.34
C ALA A 26 12.71 6.15 43.46
N MET A 27 12.84 6.61 44.71
CA MET A 27 11.74 6.55 45.69
C MET A 27 11.90 7.75 46.63
N SER A 28 11.13 8.80 46.35
CA SER A 28 10.88 9.91 47.27
C SER A 28 9.82 9.49 48.28
N MET A 29 10.09 9.77 49.56
CA MET A 29 9.21 9.59 50.71
C MET A 29 7.83 10.26 50.55
N PRO A 30 6.87 9.90 51.42
CA PRO A 30 6.54 10.82 52.50
C PRO A 30 6.55 10.20 53.90
N THR A 31 6.70 11.12 54.86
CA THR A 31 6.91 11.01 56.30
C THR A 31 5.64 10.97 57.15
N GLN A 32 5.82 10.50 58.39
CA GLN A 32 5.02 10.63 59.65
C GLN A 32 4.14 9.41 60.02
N ALA A 33 4.07 8.94 61.27
CA ALA A 33 4.81 9.15 62.53
C ALA A 33 4.35 8.09 63.57
N GLU A 34 5.25 7.75 64.53
CA GLU A 34 5.10 7.42 65.99
C GLU A 34 3.82 6.71 66.50
N ASP A 35 3.80 5.71 67.41
CA ASP A 35 4.62 5.21 68.54
C ASP A 35 4.23 3.71 68.75
N VAL A 36 4.99 2.78 69.36
CA VAL A 36 5.12 2.52 70.82
C VAL A 36 6.26 1.49 71.08
N ILE A 37 7.30 1.98 71.77
CA ILE A 37 8.07 1.48 72.94
C ILE A 37 8.29 -0.03 73.23
N GLU A 38 9.60 -0.38 73.19
CA GLU A 38 10.47 -1.26 74.02
C GLU A 38 10.27 -2.79 74.18
N SER A 39 11.26 -3.54 73.67
CA SER A 39 12.21 -4.28 74.53
C SER A 39 13.58 -4.47 73.81
N GLU A 40 14.65 -4.57 74.60
CA GLU A 40 16.07 -4.43 74.27
C GLU A 40 16.56 -5.20 73.02
N THR A 41 16.98 -4.47 72.00
CA THR A 41 17.61 -5.00 70.78
C THR A 41 19.12 -5.14 70.99
N ALA A 42 19.63 -6.36 71.07
CA ALA A 42 21.04 -6.60 70.73
C ALA A 42 21.28 -6.11 69.30
N THR A 43 22.36 -5.37 69.07
CA THR A 43 22.70 -4.89 67.72
C THR A 43 23.08 -6.08 66.83
N TRP A 44 22.78 -6.05 65.53
CA TRP A 44 23.16 -7.14 64.59
C TRP A 44 24.67 -7.48 64.64
N SER A 45 25.51 -6.50 65.00
CA SER A 45 26.94 -6.71 65.26
C SER A 45 27.23 -7.60 66.47
N GLU A 46 26.41 -7.57 67.53
CA GLU A 46 26.55 -8.45 68.70
C GLU A 46 26.09 -9.87 68.37
N GLU A 47 24.98 -10.02 67.65
CA GLU A 47 24.51 -11.34 67.24
C GLU A 47 25.53 -12.04 66.32
N LYS A 48 26.16 -11.29 65.41
CA LYS A 48 27.27 -11.80 64.58
C LYS A 48 28.42 -12.35 65.43
N LYS A 49 28.78 -11.68 66.53
CA LYS A 49 29.83 -12.14 67.45
C LYS A 49 29.40 -13.41 68.20
N ASN A 50 28.13 -13.49 68.62
CA ASN A 50 27.59 -14.66 69.31
C ASN A 50 27.59 -15.90 68.40
N VAL A 51 27.13 -15.76 67.15
CA VAL A 51 27.18 -16.83 66.15
C VAL A 51 28.63 -17.28 65.91
N ALA A 52 29.55 -16.33 65.70
CA ALA A 52 30.96 -16.65 65.51
C ALA A 52 31.55 -17.42 66.70
N LYS A 53 31.17 -17.07 67.92
CA LYS A 53 31.59 -17.79 69.13
C LYS A 53 31.08 -19.24 69.12
N ARG A 54 29.78 -19.47 68.91
CA ARG A 54 29.19 -20.82 68.86
C ARG A 54 29.84 -21.69 67.78
N MET A 55 30.07 -21.14 66.59
CA MET A 55 30.74 -21.85 65.50
C MET A 55 32.18 -22.22 65.84
N ASN A 56 32.92 -21.35 66.54
CA ASN A 56 34.29 -21.67 66.98
C ASN A 56 34.30 -22.73 68.09
N GLU A 57 33.36 -22.71 69.03
CA GLU A 57 33.23 -23.77 70.05
C GLU A 57 32.95 -25.13 69.41
N ARG A 58 32.06 -25.18 68.42
CA ARG A 58 31.77 -26.39 67.66
C ARG A 58 32.94 -26.86 66.79
N LEU A 59 33.75 -25.93 66.28
CA LEU A 59 35.01 -26.27 65.60
C LEU A 59 35.97 -27.00 66.54
N VAL A 60 36.07 -26.58 67.80
CA VAL A 60 36.89 -27.26 68.81
C VAL A 60 36.34 -28.66 69.09
N GLU A 61 35.03 -28.83 69.21
CA GLU A 61 34.39 -30.13 69.44
C GLU A 61 34.67 -31.12 68.28
N VAL A 62 34.43 -30.69 67.03
CA VAL A 62 34.69 -31.53 65.83
C VAL A 62 36.19 -31.79 65.65
N GLN A 63 37.06 -30.87 66.09
CA GLN A 63 38.50 -31.13 66.17
C GLN A 63 38.85 -32.18 67.23
N GLY A 64 38.13 -32.23 68.36
CA GLY A 64 38.24 -33.30 69.35
C GLY A 64 37.76 -34.65 68.81
N GLU A 65 36.61 -34.68 68.13
CA GLU A 65 36.13 -35.90 67.43
C GLU A 65 37.16 -36.36 66.40
N ARG A 66 37.74 -35.42 65.65
CA ARG A 66 38.82 -35.71 64.71
C ARG A 66 40.01 -36.35 65.42
N GLU A 67 40.46 -35.77 66.53
CA GLU A 67 41.59 -36.33 67.30
C GLU A 67 41.28 -37.74 67.81
N GLU A 68 40.06 -38.03 68.23
CA GLU A 68 39.62 -39.38 68.60
C GLU A 68 39.65 -40.35 67.39
N LYS A 69 39.08 -39.96 66.25
CA LYS A 69 39.09 -40.79 65.03
C LYS A 69 40.48 -40.99 64.47
N ASP A 70 41.33 -39.95 64.51
CA ASP A 70 42.74 -40.00 64.12
C ASP A 70 43.49 -40.95 65.06
N ASN A 71 43.24 -40.92 66.37
CA ASN A 71 43.86 -41.86 67.33
C ASN A 71 43.44 -43.32 67.09
N ILE A 72 42.16 -43.59 66.76
CA ILE A 72 41.68 -44.94 66.42
C ILE A 72 42.31 -45.41 65.10
N PHE A 73 42.35 -44.51 64.10
CA PHE A 73 42.99 -44.78 62.82
C PHE A 73 44.48 -45.09 63.01
N ASP A 74 45.21 -44.25 63.74
CA ASP A 74 46.63 -44.42 64.06
C ASP A 74 46.90 -45.73 64.82
N ARG A 75 46.05 -46.10 65.79
CA ARG A 75 46.14 -47.40 66.49
C ARG A 75 45.97 -48.56 65.52
N LEU A 76 44.93 -48.51 64.67
CA LEU A 76 44.65 -49.58 63.72
C LEU A 76 45.69 -49.63 62.58
N ASP A 77 46.26 -48.49 62.19
CA ASP A 77 47.35 -48.39 61.22
C ASP A 77 48.65 -48.95 61.80
N ALA A 78 48.93 -48.67 63.08
CA ALA A 78 50.00 -49.28 63.84
C ALA A 78 49.82 -50.80 63.96
N LEU A 79 48.61 -51.27 64.31
CA LEU A 79 48.29 -52.70 64.39
C LEU A 79 48.42 -53.38 63.04
N LYS A 80 47.93 -52.74 61.97
CA LYS A 80 48.12 -53.18 60.59
C LYS A 80 49.60 -53.26 60.23
N THR A 81 50.42 -52.33 60.69
CA THR A 81 51.88 -52.34 60.51
C THR A 81 52.52 -53.55 61.21
N VAL A 82 52.13 -53.85 62.45
CA VAL A 82 52.58 -55.08 63.17
C VAL A 82 52.15 -56.33 62.41
N ARG A 83 50.86 -56.47 62.08
CA ARG A 83 50.32 -57.64 61.37
C ARG A 83 50.99 -57.84 60.01
N SER A 84 51.21 -56.75 59.26
CA SER A 84 51.89 -56.77 57.97
C SER A 84 53.36 -57.16 58.11
N SER A 85 54.05 -56.67 59.15
CA SER A 85 55.43 -57.05 59.46
C SER A 85 55.54 -58.54 59.77
N ILE A 86 54.64 -59.06 60.61
CA ILE A 86 54.56 -60.48 60.95
C ILE A 86 54.32 -61.31 59.69
N HIS A 87 53.27 -61.00 58.92
CA HIS A 87 52.98 -61.69 57.65
C HIS A 87 54.18 -61.63 56.71
N SER A 88 54.84 -60.48 56.55
CA SER A 88 56.01 -60.33 55.70
C SER A 88 57.20 -61.18 56.13
N SER A 89 57.41 -61.34 57.43
CA SER A 89 58.54 -62.10 58.01
C SER A 89 58.30 -63.61 58.07
N THR A 90 57.04 -64.06 57.92
CA THR A 90 56.66 -65.48 58.04
C THR A 90 56.15 -66.08 56.73
N LYS A 91 55.60 -65.29 55.80
CA LYS A 91 54.96 -65.76 54.56
C LYS A 91 55.83 -66.71 53.73
N ASP A 92 57.14 -66.44 53.63
CA ASP A 92 58.08 -67.16 52.77
C ASP A 92 58.74 -68.38 53.45
N ILE A 93 58.41 -68.64 54.73
CA ILE A 93 58.98 -69.78 55.47
C ILE A 93 58.12 -71.02 55.22
N ALA A 94 58.65 -71.97 54.45
CA ALA A 94 57.94 -73.21 54.11
C ALA A 94 58.06 -74.31 55.20
N ASP A 95 59.19 -74.36 55.89
CA ASP A 95 59.47 -75.38 56.91
C ASP A 95 58.66 -75.14 58.20
N VAL A 96 57.97 -76.19 58.66
CA VAL A 96 57.03 -76.12 59.80
C VAL A 96 57.74 -75.75 61.11
N VAL A 97 58.93 -76.31 61.34
CA VAL A 97 59.71 -76.07 62.56
C VAL A 97 60.30 -74.66 62.53
N ALA A 98 60.85 -74.23 61.40
CA ALA A 98 61.35 -72.87 61.21
C ALA A 98 60.24 -71.82 61.33
N TYR A 99 59.04 -72.11 60.82
CA TYR A 99 57.88 -71.22 60.94
C TYR A 99 57.43 -71.10 62.41
N GLY A 100 57.33 -72.22 63.13
CA GLY A 100 57.03 -72.24 64.57
C GLY A 100 58.07 -71.48 65.40
N ASN A 101 59.36 -71.66 65.10
CA ASN A 101 60.44 -70.93 65.78
C ASN A 101 60.38 -69.42 65.50
N LYS A 102 60.10 -69.01 64.26
CA LYS A 102 59.97 -67.59 63.92
C LYS A 102 58.76 -66.95 64.60
N LEU A 103 57.64 -67.67 64.67
CA LEU A 103 56.47 -67.23 65.43
C LEU A 103 56.74 -67.11 66.93
N ALA A 104 57.55 -68.01 67.51
CA ALA A 104 57.98 -67.90 68.91
C ALA A 104 58.89 -66.67 69.16
N GLU A 105 59.81 -66.37 68.23
CA GLU A 105 60.63 -65.15 68.27
C GLU A 105 59.76 -63.88 68.23
N ILE A 106 58.83 -63.83 67.28
CA ILE A 106 57.87 -62.73 67.13
C ILE A 106 57.00 -62.59 68.39
N THR A 107 56.60 -63.70 68.99
CA THR A 107 55.85 -63.69 70.26
C THR A 107 56.67 -63.04 71.38
N GLY A 108 57.97 -63.33 71.45
CA GLY A 108 58.88 -62.67 72.40
C GLY A 108 59.06 -61.17 72.12
N GLN A 109 59.09 -60.76 70.85
CA GLN A 109 59.12 -59.34 70.46
C GLN A 109 57.82 -58.63 70.85
N ILE A 110 56.67 -59.28 70.63
CA ILE A 110 55.37 -58.77 71.06
C ILE A 110 55.33 -58.63 72.58
N ASP A 111 55.85 -59.60 73.33
CA ASP A 111 55.93 -59.52 74.79
C ASP A 111 56.78 -58.34 75.27
N GLY A 112 57.91 -58.08 74.61
CA GLY A 112 58.74 -56.90 74.89
C GLY A 112 57.99 -55.59 74.62
N LEU A 113 57.25 -55.51 73.50
CA LEU A 113 56.41 -54.35 73.19
C LEU A 113 55.28 -54.17 74.20
N ILE A 114 54.62 -55.25 74.63
CA ILE A 114 53.57 -55.20 75.65
C ILE A 114 54.11 -54.65 76.97
N VAL A 115 55.24 -55.17 77.46
CA VAL A 115 55.86 -54.70 78.72
C VAL A 115 56.20 -53.22 78.65
N GLU A 116 56.76 -52.76 77.53
CA GLU A 116 57.12 -51.35 77.39
C GLU A 116 55.87 -50.46 77.24
N LEU A 117 54.82 -50.91 76.56
CA LEU A 117 53.55 -50.18 76.46
C LEU A 117 52.83 -50.09 77.82
N GLU A 118 52.87 -51.15 78.64
CA GLU A 118 52.33 -51.14 80.01
C GLU A 118 53.08 -50.17 80.93
N LYS A 119 54.34 -49.86 80.59
CA LYS A 119 55.20 -48.95 81.34
C LYS A 119 55.10 -47.53 80.81
N ASP A 120 54.43 -46.66 81.57
CA ASP A 120 54.27 -45.24 81.26
C ASP A 120 53.70 -44.93 79.86
N GLY A 121 53.00 -45.90 79.24
CA GLY A 121 52.43 -45.78 77.89
C GLY A 121 53.46 -45.90 76.76
N GLY A 122 54.58 -46.59 76.99
CA GLY A 122 55.58 -46.83 75.93
C GLY A 122 56.47 -45.63 75.60
N LYS A 123 56.68 -44.69 76.53
CA LYS A 123 57.49 -43.47 76.28
C LYS A 123 58.92 -43.74 75.80
N ALA A 124 59.51 -44.90 76.11
CA ALA A 124 60.85 -45.27 75.67
C ALA A 124 60.89 -45.92 74.26
N LEU A 125 59.73 -46.20 73.64
CA LEU A 125 59.66 -46.69 72.27
C LEU A 125 60.11 -45.60 71.29
N SER A 126 60.88 -46.01 70.28
CA SER A 126 61.58 -45.10 69.37
C SER A 126 60.69 -44.58 68.24
N PHE A 127 59.65 -45.31 67.87
CA PHE A 127 58.74 -44.90 66.81
C PHE A 127 57.38 -44.47 67.36
N ASP A 128 56.88 -43.34 66.87
CA ASP A 128 55.61 -42.76 67.32
C ASP A 128 54.42 -43.70 67.10
N TRP A 129 54.42 -44.47 66.01
CA TRP A 129 53.35 -45.43 65.70
C TRP A 129 53.36 -46.64 66.65
N GLU A 130 54.51 -47.05 67.19
CA GLU A 130 54.59 -48.15 68.16
C GLU A 130 53.84 -47.79 69.44
N ARG A 131 53.90 -46.51 69.84
CA ARG A 131 53.18 -45.98 71.02
C ARG A 131 51.67 -45.88 70.83
N LYS A 132 51.18 -46.03 69.59
CA LYS A 132 49.75 -46.05 69.27
C LYS A 132 49.15 -47.45 69.37
N LEU A 133 49.97 -48.51 69.51
CA LEU A 133 49.51 -49.88 69.70
C LEU A 133 48.86 -50.07 71.08
N GLN A 134 47.85 -50.94 71.17
CA GLN A 134 47.27 -51.36 72.45
C GLN A 134 47.75 -52.75 72.83
N VAL A 135 48.00 -52.94 74.13
CA VAL A 135 48.40 -54.24 74.71
C VAL A 135 47.38 -55.33 74.37
N THR A 136 46.09 -55.01 74.36
CA THR A 136 45.02 -55.95 74.00
C THR A 136 45.07 -56.40 72.54
N ASP A 137 45.39 -55.49 71.62
CA ASP A 137 45.51 -55.81 70.19
C ASP A 137 46.72 -56.70 69.93
N LEU A 138 47.84 -56.40 70.59
CA LEU A 138 49.05 -57.21 70.58
C LEU A 138 48.83 -58.58 71.23
N ALA A 139 48.05 -58.64 72.32
CA ALA A 139 47.67 -59.88 72.98
C ALA A 139 46.78 -60.75 72.09
N ASP A 140 45.85 -60.18 71.32
CA ASP A 140 45.07 -60.92 70.32
C ASP A 140 45.96 -61.43 69.20
N VAL A 141 46.87 -60.61 68.66
CA VAL A 141 47.86 -61.05 67.66
C VAL A 141 48.68 -62.22 68.20
N LYS A 142 49.18 -62.12 69.45
CA LYS A 142 49.88 -63.20 70.14
C LYS A 142 49.00 -64.44 70.31
N GLN A 143 47.74 -64.30 70.68
CA GLN A 143 46.80 -65.41 70.81
C GLN A 143 46.58 -66.12 69.47
N GLN A 144 46.41 -65.38 68.37
CA GLN A 144 46.28 -65.96 67.03
C GLN A 144 47.57 -66.69 66.61
N ILE A 145 48.75 -66.15 66.95
CA ILE A 145 50.04 -66.82 66.72
C ILE A 145 50.14 -68.11 67.55
N GLN A 146 49.75 -68.07 68.83
CA GLN A 146 49.79 -69.23 69.73
C GLN A 146 48.88 -70.36 69.27
N LYS A 147 47.73 -70.06 68.65
CA LYS A 147 46.88 -71.08 68.01
C LYS A 147 47.60 -71.85 66.91
N VAL A 148 48.56 -71.23 66.21
CA VAL A 148 49.37 -71.92 65.19
C VAL A 148 50.52 -72.70 65.81
N ILE A 149 51.18 -72.16 66.84
CA ILE A 149 52.27 -72.84 67.56
C ILE A 149 51.77 -74.09 68.29
N GLY A 150 50.56 -74.04 68.86
CA GLY A 150 49.93 -75.14 69.59
C GLY A 150 49.02 -76.04 68.75
N ALA A 151 48.92 -75.82 67.43
CA ALA A 151 48.12 -76.67 66.55
C ALA A 151 48.77 -78.05 66.39
N ASP A 152 47.95 -79.10 66.41
CA ASP A 152 48.41 -80.45 66.05
C ASP A 152 48.92 -80.48 64.60
N PRO A 153 49.83 -81.41 64.25
CA PRO A 153 50.45 -81.45 62.93
C PRO A 153 49.45 -81.49 61.76
N ASP A 154 48.31 -82.15 61.94
CA ASP A 154 47.25 -82.27 60.92
C ASP A 154 46.43 -80.98 60.75
N GLU A 155 46.40 -80.11 61.77
CA GLU A 155 45.64 -78.85 61.76
C GLU A 155 46.52 -77.62 61.43
N PHE A 156 47.84 -77.77 61.48
CA PHE A 156 48.82 -76.70 61.29
C PHE A 156 48.60 -75.88 60.01
N ALA A 157 48.33 -76.54 58.87
CA ALA A 157 48.11 -75.85 57.59
C ALA A 157 46.85 -74.97 57.61
N SER A 158 45.79 -75.42 58.29
CA SER A 158 44.55 -74.66 58.47
C SER A 158 44.76 -73.49 59.43
N ALA A 159 45.41 -73.74 60.58
CA ALA A 159 45.74 -72.71 61.56
C ALA A 159 46.64 -71.62 60.94
N ARG A 160 47.66 -72.00 60.15
CA ARG A 160 48.50 -71.06 59.40
C ARG A 160 47.69 -70.21 58.42
N LYS A 161 46.77 -70.81 57.68
CA LYS A 161 45.90 -70.07 56.75
C LYS A 161 44.96 -69.10 57.48
N GLN A 162 44.42 -69.49 58.63
CA GLN A 162 43.61 -68.58 59.45
C GLN A 162 44.43 -67.42 60.01
N LEU A 163 45.65 -67.67 60.45
CA LEU A 163 46.59 -66.63 60.85
C LEU A 163 46.89 -65.68 59.68
N ASP A 164 47.10 -66.21 58.48
CA ASP A 164 47.34 -65.39 57.27
C ASP A 164 46.17 -64.46 56.93
N ILE A 165 44.94 -64.99 56.99
CA ILE A 165 43.71 -64.22 56.82
C ILE A 165 43.62 -63.12 57.89
N PHE A 166 43.90 -63.46 59.15
CA PHE A 166 43.88 -62.50 60.25
C PHE A 166 44.93 -61.39 60.08
N LEU A 167 46.16 -61.73 59.68
CA LEU A 167 47.25 -60.77 59.49
C LEU A 167 46.97 -59.83 58.29
N ASN A 168 46.26 -60.30 57.27
CA ASN A 168 45.87 -59.50 56.11
C ASN A 168 44.51 -58.79 56.25
N ASN A 169 43.78 -58.98 57.34
CA ASN A 169 42.46 -58.37 57.54
C ASN A 169 42.57 -56.88 57.95
N ASN A 170 42.22 -55.99 57.01
CA ASN A 170 42.26 -54.54 57.17
C ASN A 170 40.86 -53.88 57.17
N ALA A 171 39.77 -54.64 57.30
CA ALA A 171 38.41 -54.10 57.17
C ALA A 171 38.13 -52.96 58.16
N GLU A 172 38.55 -53.10 59.42
CA GLU A 172 38.39 -52.07 60.46
C GLU A 172 39.31 -50.86 60.24
N HIS A 173 40.49 -51.05 59.66
CA HIS A 173 41.38 -49.95 59.27
C HIS A 173 40.74 -49.08 58.18
N SER A 174 40.21 -49.69 57.12
CA SER A 174 39.53 -48.96 56.04
C SER A 174 38.31 -48.19 56.55
N LYS A 175 37.47 -48.81 57.40
CA LYS A 175 36.34 -48.12 58.03
C LYS A 175 36.78 -46.92 58.88
N SER A 176 37.88 -47.07 59.63
CA SER A 176 38.44 -45.98 60.43
C SER A 176 39.03 -44.87 59.57
N SER A 177 39.63 -45.20 58.41
CA SER A 177 40.15 -44.24 57.44
C SER A 177 39.04 -43.38 56.85
N ASP A 178 37.93 -44.00 56.43
CA ASP A 178 36.78 -43.28 55.89
C ASP A 178 36.12 -42.41 56.97
N ALA A 179 36.03 -42.91 58.22
CA ALA A 179 35.54 -42.14 59.35
C ALA A 179 36.41 -40.90 59.65
N ALA A 180 37.74 -41.05 59.65
CA ALA A 180 38.66 -39.93 59.87
C ALA A 180 38.60 -38.89 58.73
N MET A 181 38.56 -39.33 57.47
CA MET A 181 38.38 -38.43 56.32
C MET A 181 37.02 -37.72 56.34
N GLY A 182 35.96 -38.40 56.79
CA GLY A 182 34.64 -37.81 56.97
C GLY A 182 34.65 -36.66 57.97
N VAL A 183 35.31 -36.82 59.13
CA VAL A 183 35.44 -35.74 60.13
C VAL A 183 36.38 -34.63 59.62
N TYR A 184 37.44 -34.95 58.88
CA TYR A 184 38.30 -33.94 58.25
C TYR A 184 37.52 -33.00 57.33
N ALA A 185 36.64 -33.54 56.49
CA ALA A 185 35.79 -32.74 55.60
C ALA A 185 34.86 -31.81 56.40
N LYS A 186 34.31 -32.26 57.53
CA LYS A 186 33.50 -31.42 58.43
C LYS A 186 34.30 -30.25 59.00
N VAL A 187 35.53 -30.49 59.48
CA VAL A 187 36.43 -29.42 59.99
C VAL A 187 36.72 -28.39 58.90
N ALA A 188 37.03 -28.83 57.68
CA ALA A 188 37.32 -27.94 56.56
C ALA A 188 36.09 -27.07 56.18
N ALA A 189 34.90 -27.68 56.13
CA ALA A 189 33.66 -26.98 55.83
C ALA A 189 33.31 -25.93 56.90
N LEU A 190 33.45 -26.28 58.18
CA LEU A 190 33.14 -25.36 59.28
C LEU A 190 34.10 -24.17 59.31
N LYS A 191 35.40 -24.37 59.06
CA LYS A 191 36.37 -23.27 58.90
C LYS A 191 36.00 -22.33 57.76
N ALA A 192 35.63 -22.87 56.60
CA ALA A 192 35.22 -22.05 55.46
C ALA A 192 34.00 -21.19 55.77
N ARG A 193 33.03 -21.71 56.53
CA ARG A 193 31.85 -20.96 56.98
C ARG A 193 32.21 -19.85 57.98
N ILE A 194 33.11 -20.12 58.93
CA ILE A 194 33.62 -19.10 59.87
C ILE A 194 34.33 -17.98 59.12
N ASP A 195 35.15 -18.31 58.12
CA ASP A 195 35.81 -17.31 57.26
C ASP A 195 34.81 -16.47 56.46
N ALA A 196 33.73 -17.09 55.96
CA ALA A 196 32.66 -16.39 55.26
C ALA A 196 31.92 -15.42 56.19
N LEU A 197 31.58 -15.86 57.41
CA LEU A 197 30.98 -15.02 58.44
C LEU A 197 31.87 -13.81 58.79
N GLY A 198 33.18 -14.02 58.89
CA GLY A 198 34.15 -12.95 59.15
C GLY A 198 34.13 -11.85 58.08
N LYS A 199 33.89 -12.22 56.81
CA LYS A 199 33.87 -11.31 55.65
C LYS A 199 32.52 -10.63 55.40
N ALA A 200 31.42 -11.16 55.96
CA ALA A 200 30.09 -10.61 55.75
C ALA A 200 29.95 -9.20 56.34
N ASP A 201 29.44 -8.24 55.58
CA ASP A 201 28.97 -6.96 56.13
C ASP A 201 27.61 -7.12 56.85
N ASP A 202 27.08 -6.06 57.46
CA ASP A 202 25.82 -6.13 58.21
C ASP A 202 24.63 -6.57 57.34
N VAL A 203 24.60 -6.19 56.06
CA VAL A 203 23.54 -6.56 55.12
C VAL A 203 23.65 -8.05 54.77
N THR A 204 24.85 -8.52 54.42
CA THR A 204 25.13 -9.92 54.12
C THR A 204 24.87 -10.80 55.34
N PHE A 205 25.28 -10.35 56.53
CA PHE A 205 25.03 -11.09 57.76
C PHE A 205 23.54 -11.22 58.06
N LYS A 206 22.74 -10.16 57.87
CA LYS A 206 21.28 -10.25 58.01
C LYS A 206 20.67 -11.30 57.09
N VAL A 207 21.11 -11.36 55.83
CA VAL A 207 20.65 -12.39 54.88
C VAL A 207 21.06 -13.79 55.36
N MET A 208 22.33 -14.00 55.72
CA MET A 208 22.81 -15.29 56.25
C MET A 208 22.05 -15.71 57.52
N ALA A 209 21.77 -14.74 58.40
CA ALA A 209 21.07 -14.94 59.65
C ALA A 209 19.57 -15.18 59.47
N ASN A 210 18.97 -14.74 58.37
CA ASN A 210 17.58 -15.00 58.02
C ASN A 210 17.41 -16.14 57.00
N THR A 211 18.50 -16.78 56.55
CA THR A 211 18.43 -17.92 55.63
C THR A 211 18.22 -19.21 56.41
N ARG A 212 17.21 -20.00 56.02
CA ARG A 212 16.90 -21.31 56.59
C ARG A 212 16.76 -22.31 55.45
N GLU A 213 17.30 -23.50 55.62
CA GLU A 213 17.10 -24.65 54.73
C GLU A 213 16.07 -25.56 55.38
N LEU A 214 15.05 -25.97 54.63
CA LEU A 214 14.12 -27.00 55.08
C LEU A 214 14.75 -28.37 54.89
N VAL A 215 14.85 -29.18 55.94
CA VAL A 215 15.53 -30.47 55.91
C VAL A 215 14.60 -31.56 56.43
N ALA A 216 14.39 -32.62 55.64
CA ALA A 216 13.62 -33.77 56.05
C ALA A 216 14.37 -34.57 57.15
N PRO A 217 13.70 -34.96 58.25
CA PRO A 217 14.34 -35.70 59.34
C PRO A 217 14.68 -37.12 58.89
N SER A 218 15.87 -37.60 59.24
CA SER A 218 16.38 -38.93 58.86
C SER A 218 15.66 -40.12 59.54
N GLN A 219 14.62 -39.87 60.34
CA GLN A 219 14.03 -40.82 61.30
C GLN A 219 12.53 -41.11 61.07
N ASN A 220 11.85 -40.43 60.15
CA ASN A 220 10.43 -40.69 59.90
C ASN A 220 10.26 -41.65 58.71
N GLY A 221 9.47 -42.71 58.94
CA GLY A 221 8.99 -43.59 57.87
C GLY A 221 8.24 -42.81 56.80
N ALA A 222 8.09 -43.41 55.61
CA ALA A 222 7.67 -42.77 54.37
C ALA A 222 6.30 -42.03 54.37
N ASP A 223 5.54 -42.03 55.47
CA ASP A 223 4.13 -41.65 55.52
C ASP A 223 3.79 -40.36 56.30
N ALA A 224 4.75 -39.65 56.92
CA ALA A 224 4.50 -38.39 57.63
C ALA A 224 4.97 -37.16 56.82
N ALA A 225 4.05 -36.23 56.52
CA ALA A 225 4.38 -34.99 55.79
C ALA A 225 5.34 -34.09 56.58
N LEU A 226 6.39 -33.58 55.91
CA LEU A 226 7.37 -32.68 56.52
C LEU A 226 6.71 -31.38 56.96
N THR A 227 6.93 -30.93 58.19
CA THR A 227 6.37 -29.67 58.72
C THR A 227 7.42 -28.56 58.72
N TRP A 228 7.01 -27.29 58.56
CA TRP A 228 7.91 -26.13 58.69
C TRP A 228 8.16 -25.72 60.15
N ARG A 229 8.27 -26.71 61.05
CA ARG A 229 8.62 -26.50 62.45
C ARG A 229 10.14 -26.33 62.60
N ASP A 230 10.55 -25.67 63.67
CA ASP A 230 11.96 -25.25 63.85
C ASP A 230 12.93 -26.44 63.87
N ASP A 231 12.50 -27.59 64.39
CA ASP A 231 13.25 -28.85 64.41
C ASP A 231 13.57 -29.42 63.02
N ASN A 232 12.87 -28.97 61.98
CA ASN A 232 13.09 -29.33 60.58
C ASN A 232 13.86 -28.26 59.79
N LEU A 233 14.39 -27.23 60.47
CA LEU A 233 15.15 -26.16 59.86
C LEU A 233 16.65 -26.28 60.16
N PHE A 234 17.44 -25.90 59.17
CA PHE A 234 18.89 -25.87 59.26
C PHE A 234 19.43 -24.56 58.70
N ASN A 235 20.41 -23.95 59.36
CA ASN A 235 21.14 -22.83 58.77
C ASN A 235 22.45 -23.33 58.17
N SER A 236 22.48 -23.43 56.84
CA SER A 236 23.63 -23.92 56.08
C SER A 236 24.87 -23.03 56.20
N HIS A 237 24.71 -21.74 56.49
CA HIS A 237 25.81 -20.81 56.73
C HIS A 237 26.44 -20.99 58.11
N PHE A 238 25.63 -21.31 59.12
CA PHE A 238 26.08 -21.43 60.52
C PHE A 238 26.26 -22.87 61.00
N ASP A 239 25.93 -23.86 60.16
CA ASP A 239 25.89 -25.29 60.51
C ASP A 239 24.93 -25.60 61.68
N GLU A 240 23.89 -24.79 61.87
CA GLU A 240 23.08 -24.78 63.09
C GLU A 240 21.70 -25.40 62.85
N SER A 241 21.26 -26.26 63.77
CA SER A 241 19.89 -26.77 63.86
C SER A 241 19.13 -26.00 64.94
N TYR A 242 17.82 -25.93 64.82
CA TYR A 242 16.98 -25.18 65.78
C TYR A 242 16.20 -26.13 66.68
N ALA A 243 16.05 -25.75 67.95
CA ALA A 243 15.24 -26.48 68.91
C ALA A 243 13.75 -26.11 68.77
N GLU A 244 12.86 -27.03 69.13
CA GLU A 244 11.41 -26.83 69.10
C GLU A 244 11.00 -25.66 70.03
N GLY A 245 10.28 -24.66 69.50
CA GLY A 245 9.59 -23.64 70.30
C GLY A 245 9.91 -22.17 70.02
N ASN A 246 10.65 -21.82 68.95
CA ASN A 246 10.99 -20.44 68.60
C ASN A 246 10.76 -20.18 67.10
N VAL A 247 9.64 -19.60 66.69
CA VAL A 247 9.28 -19.34 65.28
C VAL A 247 10.45 -18.71 64.49
N GLN A 248 11.18 -19.51 63.70
CA GLN A 248 12.36 -19.05 62.92
C GLN A 248 12.01 -18.53 61.52
N ILE A 249 10.78 -18.75 61.06
CA ILE A 249 10.31 -18.34 59.73
C ILE A 249 9.37 -17.14 59.88
N GLY A 250 9.73 -16.02 59.26
CA GLY A 250 8.95 -14.80 59.20
C GLY A 250 9.13 -14.05 57.88
N ALA A 251 8.58 -12.83 57.79
CA ALA A 251 8.53 -12.03 56.57
C ALA A 251 9.89 -11.65 55.94
N GLN A 252 11.00 -11.80 56.67
CA GLN A 252 12.36 -11.52 56.20
C GLN A 252 13.17 -12.80 55.96
N THR A 253 12.58 -13.98 56.22
CA THR A 253 13.25 -15.27 56.11
C THR A 253 13.39 -15.67 54.64
N LEU A 254 14.59 -16.06 54.24
CA LEU A 254 14.83 -16.77 52.98
C LEU A 254 14.82 -18.27 53.29
N LEU A 255 13.80 -18.98 52.84
CA LEU A 255 13.68 -20.42 53.03
C LEU A 255 14.16 -21.15 51.77
N GLU A 256 15.27 -21.86 51.88
CA GLU A 256 15.85 -22.70 50.84
C GLU A 256 15.19 -24.08 50.84
N ILE A 257 14.66 -24.45 49.68
CA ILE A 257 14.19 -25.79 49.36
C ILE A 257 15.28 -26.46 48.53
N THR A 258 15.84 -27.55 49.05
CA THR A 258 16.91 -28.32 48.41
C THR A 258 16.47 -29.77 48.25
N GLN A 259 17.31 -30.62 47.65
CA GLN A 259 17.04 -32.06 47.60
C GLN A 259 16.87 -32.70 49.00
N ARG A 260 17.43 -32.07 50.05
CA ARG A 260 17.30 -32.52 51.43
C ARG A 260 15.93 -32.24 52.03
N SER A 261 15.13 -31.36 51.40
CA SER A 261 13.77 -31.06 51.82
C SER A 261 12.78 -32.19 51.49
N GLY A 262 13.18 -33.21 50.72
CA GLY A 262 12.30 -34.30 50.31
C GLY A 262 11.24 -33.86 49.29
N THR A 263 10.24 -34.71 49.05
CA THR A 263 9.24 -34.52 47.98
C THR A 263 8.03 -33.66 48.38
N GLY A 264 7.80 -33.40 49.67
CA GLY A 264 6.72 -32.49 50.05
C GLY A 264 6.67 -32.09 51.51
N SER A 265 6.00 -30.98 51.78
CA SER A 265 5.84 -30.42 53.12
C SER A 265 4.51 -29.67 53.31
N ASN A 266 4.13 -29.45 54.56
CA ASN A 266 2.98 -28.65 54.95
C ASN A 266 3.45 -27.45 55.82
N PRO A 267 3.32 -26.20 55.34
CA PRO A 267 3.79 -25.00 56.03
C PRO A 267 2.94 -24.57 57.23
N ILE A 268 1.71 -25.08 57.32
CA ILE A 268 0.69 -24.66 58.30
C ILE A 268 0.65 -25.58 59.52
N THR A 269 0.87 -26.88 59.31
CA THR A 269 0.78 -27.91 60.36
C THR A 269 1.68 -27.58 61.55
N GLY A 270 1.08 -27.53 62.75
CA GLY A 270 1.77 -27.24 64.00
C GLY A 270 1.74 -25.77 64.44
N LEU A 271 1.04 -24.88 63.70
CA LEU A 271 0.78 -23.50 64.10
C LEU A 271 -0.47 -23.33 64.97
N THR A 272 -0.46 -22.33 65.86
CA THR A 272 -1.58 -21.99 66.75
C THR A 272 -2.57 -21.00 66.14
N ASP A 273 -2.11 -20.12 65.25
CA ASP A 273 -2.89 -19.08 64.56
C ASP A 273 -3.17 -19.42 63.08
N SER A 274 -2.78 -20.63 62.65
CA SER A 274 -2.88 -21.13 61.28
C SER A 274 -2.30 -20.18 60.22
N THR A 275 -1.37 -19.27 60.56
CA THR A 275 -0.80 -18.29 59.63
C THR A 275 0.73 -18.37 59.59
N ARG A 276 1.29 -18.65 58.42
CA ARG A 276 2.73 -18.68 58.19
C ARG A 276 3.17 -17.48 57.36
N ASN A 277 4.14 -16.71 57.84
CA ASN A 277 4.82 -15.69 57.05
C ASN A 277 6.21 -16.18 56.63
N VAL A 278 6.58 -15.98 55.38
CA VAL A 278 7.92 -16.24 54.84
C VAL A 278 8.33 -15.07 53.92
N GLY A 279 9.62 -14.74 53.86
CA GLY A 279 10.13 -13.72 52.94
C GLY A 279 10.24 -14.26 51.52
N THR A 280 11.31 -15.00 51.25
CA THR A 280 11.59 -15.60 49.94
C THR A 280 11.60 -17.12 50.04
N LEU A 281 10.96 -17.81 49.09
CA LEU A 281 11.17 -19.25 48.87
C LEU A 281 12.14 -19.45 47.73
N ARG A 282 13.32 -20.01 48.01
CA ARG A 282 14.34 -20.29 47.00
C ARG A 282 14.42 -21.78 46.71
N VAL A 283 14.06 -22.19 45.50
CA VAL A 283 14.07 -23.59 45.07
C VAL A 283 15.36 -23.90 44.32
N SER A 284 16.23 -24.69 44.93
CA SER A 284 17.54 -25.02 44.37
C SER A 284 17.41 -25.89 43.12
N ALA A 285 18.35 -25.74 42.19
CA ALA A 285 18.39 -26.57 40.98
C ALA A 285 18.42 -28.07 41.32
N GLY A 286 17.50 -28.84 40.72
CA GLY A 286 17.36 -30.28 40.95
C GLY A 286 16.60 -30.67 42.22
N ALA A 287 16.02 -29.71 42.96
CA ALA A 287 14.99 -29.97 43.95
C ALA A 287 13.62 -30.11 43.26
N ASP A 288 12.79 -31.04 43.77
CA ASP A 288 11.42 -31.28 43.33
C ASP A 288 10.57 -31.47 44.59
N HIS A 289 9.71 -30.49 44.87
CA HIS A 289 9.02 -30.37 46.16
C HIS A 289 7.57 -29.91 45.99
N SER A 290 6.68 -30.48 46.79
CA SER A 290 5.26 -30.11 46.81
C SER A 290 4.83 -29.52 48.16
N LEU A 291 4.18 -28.38 48.15
CA LEU A 291 3.58 -27.75 49.33
C LEU A 291 2.08 -28.03 49.40
N ASP A 292 1.60 -28.39 50.58
CA ASP A 292 0.18 -28.58 50.88
C ASP A 292 -0.32 -27.45 51.81
N VAL A 293 -1.08 -26.51 51.26
CA VAL A 293 -1.64 -25.34 51.95
C VAL A 293 -3.14 -25.56 52.16
N ARG A 294 -3.51 -26.14 53.30
CA ARG A 294 -4.89 -26.34 53.75
C ARG A 294 -5.07 -25.83 55.19
N GLN A 295 -6.31 -25.46 55.53
CA GLN A 295 -6.71 -25.06 56.90
C GLN A 295 -5.89 -23.89 57.49
N GLY A 296 -5.46 -22.95 56.67
CA GLY A 296 -4.64 -21.81 57.11
C GLY A 296 -4.10 -20.96 55.97
N GLN A 297 -3.28 -19.96 56.32
CA GLN A 297 -2.77 -18.94 55.40
C GLN A 297 -1.23 -18.98 55.32
N LEU A 298 -0.69 -19.05 54.11
CA LEU A 298 0.74 -18.85 53.82
C LEU A 298 0.93 -17.48 53.12
N ASN A 299 1.68 -16.59 53.75
CA ASN A 299 2.04 -15.27 53.23
C ASN A 299 3.50 -15.25 52.79
N ILE A 300 3.74 -14.95 51.51
CA ILE A 300 5.06 -14.76 50.91
C ILE A 300 5.29 -13.26 50.73
N HIS A 301 6.27 -12.69 51.42
CA HIS A 301 6.50 -11.24 51.48
C HIS A 301 7.45 -10.68 50.43
N GLN A 302 8.33 -11.51 49.86
CA GLN A 302 9.30 -11.08 48.85
C GLN A 302 9.09 -11.84 47.54
N GLY A 303 9.13 -13.17 47.56
CA GLY A 303 8.78 -13.93 46.36
C GLY A 303 9.24 -15.39 46.32
N ILE A 304 9.03 -16.03 45.17
CA ILE A 304 9.54 -17.37 44.85
C ILE A 304 10.59 -17.24 43.74
N GLU A 305 11.77 -17.82 43.96
CA GLU A 305 12.87 -17.78 43.00
C GLU A 305 13.58 -19.14 42.91
N GLY A 306 14.42 -19.32 41.89
CA GLY A 306 15.27 -20.49 41.71
C GLY A 306 14.91 -21.33 40.48
N LYS A 307 15.59 -22.47 40.33
CA LYS A 307 15.54 -23.31 39.11
C LYS A 307 15.06 -24.74 39.37
N GLY A 308 14.58 -25.02 40.58
CA GLY A 308 13.96 -26.31 40.89
C GLY A 308 12.46 -26.30 40.62
N THR A 309 11.83 -27.45 40.80
CA THR A 309 10.39 -27.62 40.63
C THR A 309 9.68 -27.44 41.97
N LEU A 310 8.63 -26.64 41.99
CA LEU A 310 7.81 -26.40 43.18
C LEU A 310 6.33 -26.48 42.84
N GLY A 311 5.66 -27.55 43.28
CA GLY A 311 4.21 -27.63 43.28
C GLY A 311 3.63 -27.02 44.55
N ILE A 312 2.56 -26.24 44.45
CA ILE A 312 1.82 -25.72 45.62
C ILE A 312 0.35 -26.04 45.44
N ALA A 313 -0.16 -26.97 46.24
CA ALA A 313 -1.58 -27.29 46.32
C ALA A 313 -2.25 -26.42 47.39
N VAL A 314 -3.26 -25.66 47.00
CA VAL A 314 -4.07 -24.81 47.90
C VAL A 314 -5.49 -25.35 47.89
N GLY A 315 -5.88 -26.02 48.99
CA GLY A 315 -7.17 -26.71 49.13
C GLY A 315 -8.08 -26.07 50.19
N SER A 316 -8.97 -26.86 50.77
CA SER A 316 -9.99 -26.40 51.74
C SER A 316 -9.48 -25.47 52.84
N ASN A 317 -10.11 -24.30 52.95
CA ASN A 317 -9.76 -23.21 53.88
C ASN A 317 -8.27 -22.77 53.79
N GLY A 318 -7.58 -23.11 52.71
CA GLY A 318 -6.21 -22.71 52.42
C GLY A 318 -6.17 -21.36 51.72
N THR A 319 -5.22 -20.50 52.09
CA THR A 319 -4.95 -19.25 51.39
C THR A 319 -3.45 -19.07 51.19
N LEU A 320 -3.02 -18.86 49.95
CA LEU A 320 -1.67 -18.41 49.60
C LEU A 320 -1.75 -16.92 49.22
N THR A 321 -0.91 -16.09 49.81
CA THR A 321 -0.89 -14.64 49.50
C THR A 321 0.53 -14.19 49.22
N PHE A 322 0.75 -13.63 48.03
CA PHE A 322 1.93 -12.84 47.71
C PHE A 322 1.66 -11.41 48.16
N LYS A 323 2.37 -10.97 49.20
CA LYS A 323 2.09 -9.70 49.89
C LYS A 323 2.59 -8.50 49.08
N GLU A 324 1.89 -7.38 49.25
CA GLU A 324 2.24 -6.08 48.67
C GLU A 324 3.70 -5.70 48.94
N GLY A 325 4.37 -5.13 47.93
CA GLY A 325 5.77 -4.72 47.99
C GLY A 325 6.79 -5.83 47.69
N GLY A 326 6.34 -7.08 47.54
CA GLY A 326 7.13 -8.20 47.02
C GLY A 326 7.14 -8.26 45.49
N GLN A 327 8.00 -9.12 44.93
CA GLN A 327 8.07 -9.40 43.48
C GLN A 327 7.03 -10.45 43.04
N GLY A 328 6.53 -11.29 43.95
CA GLY A 328 5.69 -12.42 43.60
C GLY A 328 6.52 -13.63 43.16
N ILE A 329 6.31 -14.16 41.98
CA ILE A 329 7.07 -15.27 41.40
C ILE A 329 8.04 -14.69 40.38
N ASP A 330 9.32 -15.05 40.48
CA ASP A 330 10.33 -14.63 39.53
C ASP A 330 9.98 -15.14 38.11
N ARG A 331 10.27 -14.33 37.09
CA ARG A 331 10.01 -14.67 35.70
C ARG A 331 10.77 -15.94 35.25
N ASP A 332 11.96 -16.18 35.80
CA ASP A 332 12.80 -17.33 35.48
C ASP A 332 12.48 -18.57 36.35
N ALA A 333 11.49 -18.48 37.25
CA ALA A 333 11.01 -19.59 38.07
C ALA A 333 9.85 -20.35 37.38
N ASP A 334 10.10 -20.83 36.16
CA ASP A 334 9.12 -21.55 35.31
C ASP A 334 8.76 -22.96 35.84
N GLY A 335 9.50 -23.49 36.81
CA GLY A 335 9.20 -24.74 37.50
C GLY A 335 8.14 -24.65 38.61
N VAL A 336 7.52 -23.48 38.81
CA VAL A 336 6.51 -23.26 39.85
C VAL A 336 5.10 -23.58 39.32
N THR A 337 4.42 -24.52 39.96
CA THR A 337 3.03 -24.89 39.64
C THR A 337 2.11 -24.62 40.83
N LEU A 338 1.05 -23.84 40.63
CA LEU A 338 0.00 -23.58 41.62
C LEU A 338 -1.25 -24.40 41.25
N LEU A 339 -1.70 -25.27 42.15
CA LEU A 339 -2.94 -26.05 42.02
C LEU A 339 -3.93 -25.53 43.06
N VAL A 340 -5.05 -24.96 42.64
CA VAL A 340 -5.96 -24.24 43.53
C VAL A 340 -7.35 -24.84 43.41
N GLY A 341 -7.89 -25.39 44.51
CA GLY A 341 -9.19 -26.05 44.52
C GLY A 341 -9.14 -27.57 44.33
N ARG A 342 -10.29 -28.15 43.96
CA ARG A 342 -10.50 -29.60 43.88
C ARG A 342 -10.22 -30.14 42.48
N ASP A 343 -9.39 -31.18 42.37
CA ASP A 343 -9.25 -31.97 41.14
C ASP A 343 -10.25 -33.14 41.12
N GLY A 344 -11.22 -33.08 40.20
CA GLY A 344 -12.25 -34.12 40.05
C GLY A 344 -11.74 -35.48 39.52
N ASN A 345 -10.51 -35.54 39.00
CA ASN A 345 -9.90 -36.76 38.44
C ASN A 345 -8.77 -37.35 39.33
N ALA A 346 -8.35 -36.65 40.38
CA ALA A 346 -7.27 -37.11 41.23
C ALA A 346 -7.74 -38.14 42.27
N ASN A 347 -7.17 -39.35 42.21
CA ASN A 347 -7.20 -40.31 43.32
C ASN A 347 -6.27 -39.91 44.48
N ALA A 348 -5.86 -38.64 44.59
CA ALA A 348 -4.79 -38.18 45.47
C ALA A 348 -5.31 -37.24 46.57
N SER A 349 -4.90 -37.53 47.81
CA SER A 349 -5.35 -36.96 49.08
C SER A 349 -5.00 -35.48 49.37
N MET A 350 -4.68 -34.67 48.35
CA MET A 350 -4.15 -33.30 48.52
C MET A 350 -5.03 -32.18 47.94
N LEU A 351 -6.01 -32.47 47.08
CA LEU A 351 -6.82 -31.46 46.39
C LEU A 351 -8.30 -31.58 46.81
N ASP A 352 -8.66 -30.87 47.89
CA ASP A 352 -10.02 -30.81 48.44
C ASP A 352 -10.73 -29.50 48.03
N ALA A 353 -12.04 -29.41 48.27
CA ALA A 353 -12.91 -28.28 47.94
C ALA A 353 -12.40 -26.92 48.45
N GLY A 354 -12.39 -25.87 47.64
CA GLY A 354 -11.97 -24.52 48.05
C GLY A 354 -10.46 -24.31 47.99
N GLY A 355 -10.03 -23.04 48.09
CA GLY A 355 -8.62 -22.65 48.06
C GLY A 355 -8.47 -21.30 47.37
N ILE A 356 -7.64 -20.41 47.92
CA ILE A 356 -7.49 -19.04 47.41
C ILE A 356 -6.02 -18.70 47.22
N VAL A 357 -5.64 -18.22 46.04
CA VAL A 357 -4.36 -17.58 45.78
C VAL A 357 -4.59 -16.09 45.52
N LYS A 358 -3.80 -15.23 46.17
CA LYS A 358 -3.88 -13.77 46.02
C LYS A 358 -2.51 -13.19 45.66
N PHE A 359 -2.46 -12.46 44.57
CA PHE A 359 -1.35 -11.58 44.19
C PHE A 359 -1.74 -10.14 44.56
N GLU A 360 -1.21 -9.62 45.65
CA GLU A 360 -1.44 -8.24 46.09
C GLU A 360 -0.65 -7.23 45.23
N SER A 361 -0.85 -5.94 45.49
CA SER A 361 -0.31 -4.85 44.65
C SER A 361 1.20 -4.96 44.40
N GLY A 362 1.59 -4.80 43.14
CA GLY A 362 2.98 -4.82 42.69
C GLY A 362 3.63 -6.21 42.56
N THR A 363 2.88 -7.29 42.82
CA THR A 363 3.38 -8.67 42.67
C THR A 363 3.10 -9.25 41.29
N SER A 364 3.93 -10.20 40.83
CA SER A 364 3.77 -10.88 39.54
C SER A 364 3.60 -12.41 39.70
N ALA A 365 2.86 -13.07 38.82
CA ALA A 365 2.88 -14.53 38.69
C ALA A 365 4.08 -15.07 37.89
N GLY A 366 4.92 -14.18 37.32
CA GLY A 366 6.17 -14.59 36.68
C GLY A 366 5.96 -15.58 35.52
N GLY A 367 6.67 -16.71 35.58
CA GLY A 367 6.57 -17.82 34.62
C GLY A 367 5.77 -19.02 35.13
N ALA A 368 4.93 -18.86 36.17
CA ALA A 368 4.27 -19.98 36.82
C ALA A 368 3.21 -20.67 35.95
N TRP A 369 2.96 -21.95 36.23
CA TRP A 369 1.79 -22.68 35.76
C TRP A 369 0.71 -22.67 36.84
N ILE A 370 -0.46 -22.11 36.54
CA ILE A 370 -1.55 -21.91 37.49
C ILE A 370 -2.76 -22.72 37.04
N TRP A 371 -3.28 -23.55 37.92
CA TRP A 371 -4.49 -24.35 37.72
C TRP A 371 -5.55 -23.90 38.73
N ALA A 372 -6.56 -23.17 38.25
CA ALA A 372 -7.77 -22.87 39.02
C ALA A 372 -8.78 -24.00 38.76
N LEU A 373 -8.85 -24.93 39.70
CA LEU A 373 -9.72 -26.10 39.67
C LEU A 373 -11.10 -25.77 40.27
N ASP A 374 -11.97 -26.77 40.36
CA ASP A 374 -13.32 -26.60 40.93
C ASP A 374 -13.28 -26.00 42.35
N GLU A 375 -14.10 -24.96 42.59
CA GLU A 375 -14.13 -24.16 43.82
C GLU A 375 -12.82 -23.40 44.16
N GLY A 376 -11.83 -23.39 43.25
CA GLY A 376 -10.57 -22.67 43.43
C GLY A 376 -10.61 -21.23 42.91
N GLU A 377 -10.00 -20.29 43.65
CA GLU A 377 -9.95 -18.87 43.27
C GLU A 377 -8.50 -18.35 43.19
N VAL A 378 -8.16 -17.69 42.09
CA VAL A 378 -6.91 -16.93 41.94
C VAL A 378 -7.25 -15.46 41.66
N SER A 379 -6.64 -14.53 42.39
CA SER A 379 -6.92 -13.09 42.24
C SER A 379 -5.64 -12.27 42.09
N PHE A 380 -5.68 -11.28 41.19
CA PHE A 380 -4.64 -10.28 40.97
C PHE A 380 -5.21 -8.91 41.30
N ALA A 381 -4.65 -8.25 42.32
CA ALA A 381 -5.08 -6.94 42.79
C ALA A 381 -4.46 -5.80 41.96
N GLU A 382 -4.81 -4.56 42.31
CA GLU A 382 -4.38 -3.37 41.58
C GLU A 382 -2.84 -3.30 41.44
N GLY A 383 -2.36 -3.18 40.21
CA GLY A 383 -0.93 -3.13 39.90
C GLY A 383 -0.19 -4.48 39.94
N ALA A 384 -0.87 -5.58 40.26
CA ALA A 384 -0.32 -6.92 40.08
C ALA A 384 -0.37 -7.36 38.60
N ASP A 385 0.45 -8.35 38.22
CA ASP A 385 0.44 -8.87 36.84
C ASP A 385 0.62 -10.39 36.70
N ALA A 386 0.09 -10.96 35.62
CA ALA A 386 0.24 -12.39 35.31
C ALA A 386 1.59 -12.74 34.65
N GLY A 387 2.46 -11.78 34.36
CA GLY A 387 3.74 -12.03 33.71
C GLY A 387 3.61 -12.77 32.38
N VAL A 388 4.23 -13.94 32.29
CA VAL A 388 4.17 -14.90 31.17
C VAL A 388 3.62 -16.25 31.63
N SER A 389 2.79 -16.25 32.68
CA SER A 389 2.24 -17.48 33.26
C SER A 389 1.35 -18.23 32.26
N GLU A 390 1.27 -19.55 32.44
CA GLU A 390 0.21 -20.36 31.84
C GLU A 390 -0.90 -20.59 32.88
N ILE A 391 -2.13 -20.21 32.56
CA ILE A 391 -3.27 -20.27 33.48
C ILE A 391 -4.34 -21.17 32.87
N SER A 392 -4.66 -22.27 33.54
CA SER A 392 -5.74 -23.18 33.21
C SER A 392 -6.87 -23.02 34.22
N ILE A 393 -8.03 -22.59 33.77
CA ILE A 393 -9.24 -22.40 34.57
C ILE A 393 -10.21 -23.51 34.19
N LEU A 394 -10.38 -24.49 35.05
CA LEU A 394 -11.33 -25.59 34.80
C LEU A 394 -12.74 -25.19 35.24
N LYS A 395 -13.74 -25.98 34.83
CA LYS A 395 -15.13 -25.80 35.23
C LYS A 395 -15.26 -25.71 36.77
N GLY A 396 -15.88 -24.63 37.24
CA GLY A 396 -16.04 -24.32 38.68
C GLY A 396 -14.89 -23.51 39.29
N GLY A 397 -13.77 -23.35 38.59
CA GLY A 397 -12.65 -22.48 38.98
C GLY A 397 -12.86 -21.02 38.56
N THR A 398 -12.21 -20.10 39.28
CA THR A 398 -12.30 -18.65 39.03
C THR A 398 -10.93 -17.98 39.05
N VAL A 399 -10.65 -17.13 38.07
CA VAL A 399 -9.50 -16.21 38.07
C VAL A 399 -10.00 -14.78 37.89
N ARG A 400 -9.55 -13.87 38.76
CA ARG A 400 -9.94 -12.45 38.74
C ARG A 400 -8.75 -11.52 38.61
N PHE A 401 -8.85 -10.55 37.72
CA PHE A 401 -7.94 -9.42 37.57
C PHE A 401 -8.70 -8.14 37.90
N GLU A 402 -8.21 -7.38 38.88
CA GLU A 402 -8.87 -6.16 39.37
C GLU A 402 -7.86 -5.03 39.46
N GLY A 403 -7.92 -4.06 38.54
CA GLY A 403 -6.88 -3.02 38.43
C GLY A 403 -5.51 -3.55 38.00
N ALA A 404 -5.45 -4.74 37.41
CA ALA A 404 -4.24 -5.54 37.19
C ALA A 404 -3.83 -5.59 35.71
N ASN A 405 -2.78 -6.35 35.39
CA ASN A 405 -2.31 -6.54 34.02
C ASN A 405 -2.18 -8.03 33.66
N VAL A 406 -2.89 -8.46 32.61
CA VAL A 406 -2.86 -9.83 32.09
C VAL A 406 -1.55 -10.12 31.33
N LYS A 407 -0.83 -9.07 30.93
CA LYS A 407 0.53 -9.10 30.34
C LYS A 407 0.61 -10.00 29.11
N GLN A 408 1.42 -11.06 29.18
CA GLN A 408 1.76 -11.97 28.09
C GLN A 408 1.37 -13.41 28.49
N SER A 409 0.43 -13.56 29.42
CA SER A 409 -0.01 -14.87 29.87
C SER A 409 -0.77 -15.62 28.78
N SER A 410 -0.70 -16.95 28.85
CA SER A 410 -1.57 -17.85 28.08
C SER A 410 -2.65 -18.38 29.02
N ILE A 411 -3.92 -18.08 28.73
CA ILE A 411 -5.05 -18.48 29.56
C ILE A 411 -5.98 -19.40 28.78
N VAL A 412 -6.28 -20.56 29.35
CA VAL A 412 -7.30 -21.50 28.84
C VAL A 412 -8.39 -21.59 29.89
N SER A 413 -9.63 -21.29 29.53
CA SER A 413 -10.74 -21.22 30.49
C SER A 413 -11.96 -22.01 30.07
N SER A 414 -12.34 -23.01 30.86
CA SER A 414 -13.67 -23.62 30.91
C SER A 414 -14.43 -23.24 32.20
N GLY A 415 -13.89 -22.28 32.98
CA GLY A 415 -14.49 -21.70 34.19
C GLY A 415 -14.70 -20.18 34.05
N ILE A 416 -14.61 -19.44 35.16
CA ILE A 416 -14.81 -17.99 35.18
C ILE A 416 -13.48 -17.24 35.08
N LEU A 417 -13.34 -16.40 34.06
CA LEU A 417 -12.25 -15.42 33.92
C LEU A 417 -12.83 -14.02 34.01
N ASP A 418 -12.51 -13.28 35.06
CA ASP A 418 -12.99 -11.91 35.30
C ASP A 418 -11.83 -10.91 35.18
N ILE A 419 -11.98 -9.90 34.32
CA ILE A 419 -10.97 -8.89 34.01
C ILE A 419 -11.61 -7.51 34.18
N ALA A 420 -11.47 -6.92 35.36
CA ALA A 420 -12.08 -5.65 35.71
C ALA A 420 -11.02 -4.54 35.88
N ARG A 421 -11.28 -3.35 35.31
CA ARG A 421 -10.42 -2.17 35.38
C ARG A 421 -8.95 -2.44 35.04
N SER A 422 -8.70 -3.40 34.15
CA SER A 422 -7.39 -4.02 33.92
C SER A 422 -6.89 -3.80 32.49
N SER A 423 -5.61 -4.10 32.26
CA SER A 423 -4.99 -4.10 30.92
C SER A 423 -4.82 -5.54 30.43
N GLY A 424 -5.27 -5.80 29.21
CA GLY A 424 -5.16 -7.09 28.53
C GLY A 424 -3.77 -7.38 27.95
N GLY A 425 -2.95 -6.36 27.72
CA GLY A 425 -1.59 -6.51 27.19
C GLY A 425 -1.53 -7.25 25.84
N ASP A 426 -0.69 -8.28 25.79
CA ASP A 426 -0.45 -9.19 24.67
C ASP A 426 -0.95 -10.62 24.98
N ALA A 427 -1.88 -10.78 25.94
CA ALA A 427 -2.31 -12.08 26.41
C ALA A 427 -3.00 -12.91 25.31
N GLU A 428 -2.86 -14.24 25.42
CA GLU A 428 -3.58 -15.21 24.60
C GLU A 428 -4.64 -15.88 25.47
N VAL A 429 -5.91 -15.69 25.15
CA VAL A 429 -7.05 -16.20 25.92
C VAL A 429 -7.85 -17.15 25.04
N PHE A 430 -7.97 -18.40 25.48
CA PHE A 430 -8.85 -19.41 24.89
C PHE A 430 -10.01 -19.67 25.85
N ASN A 431 -11.17 -19.07 25.58
CA ASN A 431 -12.39 -19.31 26.34
C ASN A 431 -13.12 -20.49 25.72
N GLU A 432 -13.13 -21.64 26.38
CA GLU A 432 -13.77 -22.87 25.90
C GLU A 432 -15.30 -22.77 25.95
N VAL A 433 -15.99 -23.81 25.44
CA VAL A 433 -17.46 -23.83 25.32
C VAL A 433 -18.19 -23.60 26.64
N ASP A 434 -17.66 -24.14 27.74
CA ASP A 434 -18.21 -23.97 29.10
C ASP A 434 -17.68 -22.72 29.82
N GLY A 435 -16.76 -21.97 29.18
CA GLY A 435 -16.08 -20.83 29.79
C GLY A 435 -16.92 -19.55 29.81
N ASP A 436 -16.72 -18.76 30.86
CA ASP A 436 -17.39 -17.50 31.16
C ASP A 436 -16.34 -16.39 31.36
N LEU A 437 -16.10 -15.63 30.29
CA LEU A 437 -15.18 -14.49 30.28
C LEU A 437 -15.95 -13.20 30.51
N ARG A 438 -15.60 -12.46 31.55
CA ARG A 438 -16.10 -11.11 31.82
C ARG A 438 -14.96 -10.11 31.75
N VAL A 439 -15.14 -9.05 30.98
CA VAL A 439 -14.19 -7.94 30.85
C VAL A 439 -14.95 -6.65 31.12
N ASP A 440 -14.58 -5.92 32.15
CA ASP A 440 -15.30 -4.71 32.58
C ASP A 440 -14.35 -3.53 32.72
N ALA A 441 -14.73 -2.37 32.17
CA ALA A 441 -13.98 -1.12 32.24
C ALA A 441 -12.47 -1.27 31.92
N SER A 442 -12.12 -2.13 30.96
CA SER A 442 -10.76 -2.59 30.71
C SER A 442 -10.28 -2.28 29.28
N ALA A 443 -8.96 -2.24 29.10
CA ALA A 443 -8.34 -2.08 27.77
C ALA A 443 -7.81 -3.42 27.27
N LEU A 444 -8.37 -3.94 26.16
CA LEU A 444 -7.93 -5.21 25.56
C LEU A 444 -6.55 -5.12 24.88
N GLU A 445 -6.14 -3.92 24.47
CA GLU A 445 -4.83 -3.64 23.84
C GLU A 445 -4.50 -4.51 22.62
N ARG A 446 -3.68 -5.55 22.76
CA ARG A 446 -3.27 -6.48 21.69
C ARG A 446 -3.62 -7.94 22.03
N MET A 447 -4.54 -8.14 22.98
CA MET A 447 -5.04 -9.45 23.38
C MET A 447 -5.53 -10.24 22.17
N ARG A 448 -5.22 -11.54 22.14
CA ARG A 448 -5.81 -12.52 21.23
C ARG A 448 -6.82 -13.35 22.00
N LEU A 449 -8.10 -13.23 21.64
CA LEU A 449 -9.18 -13.98 22.26
C LEU A 449 -9.77 -14.96 21.24
N SER A 450 -9.79 -16.25 21.57
CA SER A 450 -10.59 -17.25 20.88
C SER A 450 -11.74 -17.65 21.80
N ASN A 451 -12.97 -17.32 21.41
CA ASN A 451 -14.18 -17.53 22.19
C ASN A 451 -15.03 -18.70 21.65
N GLY A 452 -15.20 -19.72 22.49
CA GLY A 452 -16.09 -20.85 22.29
C GLY A 452 -17.31 -20.86 23.21
N GLY A 453 -17.25 -20.15 24.34
CA GLY A 453 -18.32 -20.03 25.33
C GLY A 453 -18.92 -18.63 25.40
N PHE A 454 -19.14 -18.12 26.61
CA PHE A 454 -19.69 -16.79 26.85
C PHE A 454 -18.57 -15.77 27.12
N ALA A 455 -18.60 -14.63 26.41
CA ALA A 455 -17.73 -13.50 26.67
C ALA A 455 -18.53 -12.19 26.74
N GLU A 456 -18.43 -11.44 27.84
CA GLU A 456 -19.03 -10.11 28.00
C GLU A 456 -17.95 -9.05 28.19
N LEU A 457 -18.00 -8.00 27.37
CA LEU A 457 -17.06 -6.89 27.35
C LEU A 457 -17.84 -5.59 27.58
N ARG A 458 -17.86 -5.14 28.82
CA ARG A 458 -18.60 -3.96 29.27
C ARG A 458 -17.67 -2.77 29.47
N ALA A 459 -18.09 -1.59 29.03
CA ALA A 459 -17.37 -0.31 29.19
C ALA A 459 -15.88 -0.37 28.80
N SER A 460 -15.53 -1.27 27.86
CA SER A 460 -14.15 -1.65 27.56
C SER A 460 -13.71 -1.16 26.19
N SER A 461 -12.41 -0.90 26.02
CA SER A 461 -11.82 -0.45 24.75
C SER A 461 -11.08 -1.61 24.06
N GLY A 462 -11.40 -1.84 22.78
CA GLY A 462 -10.88 -2.93 21.97
C GLY A 462 -9.40 -2.81 21.60
N GLY A 463 -8.92 -1.61 21.29
CA GLY A 463 -7.55 -1.43 20.81
C GLY A 463 -7.24 -2.29 19.57
N ALA A 464 -5.99 -2.74 19.43
CA ALA A 464 -5.59 -3.63 18.34
C ALA A 464 -5.85 -5.12 18.63
N ALA A 465 -6.81 -5.45 19.50
CA ALA A 465 -7.14 -6.82 19.86
C ALA A 465 -7.71 -7.61 18.69
N LYS A 466 -7.51 -8.92 18.73
CA LYS A 466 -8.01 -9.86 17.73
C LYS A 466 -8.89 -10.89 18.39
N ILE A 467 -10.15 -10.94 17.96
CA ILE A 467 -11.15 -11.82 18.54
C ILE A 467 -11.65 -12.78 17.45
N GLU A 468 -11.55 -14.08 17.73
CA GLU A 468 -12.15 -15.16 16.96
C GLU A 468 -13.31 -15.75 17.76
N ASN A 469 -14.54 -15.46 17.35
CA ASN A 469 -15.74 -16.04 17.97
C ASN A 469 -16.19 -17.26 17.16
N THR A 470 -16.07 -18.45 17.73
CA THR A 470 -16.39 -19.72 17.07
C THR A 470 -17.91 -19.99 17.06
N THR A 471 -18.36 -21.02 16.35
CA THR A 471 -19.79 -21.30 16.13
C THR A 471 -20.62 -21.46 17.42
N SER A 472 -20.03 -21.96 18.51
CA SER A 472 -20.72 -22.09 19.82
C SER A 472 -20.63 -20.82 20.66
N GLY A 473 -19.75 -19.88 20.30
CA GLY A 473 -19.44 -18.72 21.11
C GLY A 473 -20.50 -17.61 21.01
N LEU A 474 -20.80 -17.01 22.17
CA LEU A 474 -21.55 -15.77 22.30
C LEU A 474 -20.63 -14.69 22.85
N ILE A 475 -20.49 -13.59 22.12
CA ILE A 475 -19.79 -12.40 22.60
C ILE A 475 -20.74 -11.20 22.70
N VAL A 476 -20.66 -10.48 23.80
CA VAL A 476 -21.47 -9.28 24.07
C VAL A 476 -20.52 -8.12 24.33
N PHE A 477 -20.65 -7.05 23.55
CA PHE A 477 -20.01 -5.76 23.81
C PHE A 477 -21.09 -4.80 24.29
N ASP A 478 -20.88 -4.19 25.46
CA ASP A 478 -21.85 -3.30 26.09
C ASP A 478 -21.16 -1.97 26.47
N ASP A 479 -21.60 -0.86 25.87
CA ASP A 479 -21.14 0.50 26.19
C ASP A 479 -19.61 0.73 26.06
N GLY A 480 -18.96 0.09 25.08
CA GLY A 480 -17.51 0.13 24.85
C GLY A 480 -17.04 0.81 23.55
N ALA A 481 -15.73 0.93 23.35
CA ALA A 481 -15.17 1.36 22.05
C ALA A 481 -14.52 0.16 21.36
N LEU A 482 -14.94 -0.20 20.14
CA LEU A 482 -14.28 -1.27 19.40
C LEU A 482 -12.87 -0.85 18.95
N GLU A 483 -12.67 0.43 18.61
CA GLU A 483 -11.37 1.09 18.37
C GLU A 483 -10.24 0.21 17.78
N ASN A 484 -10.19 0.04 16.45
CA ASN A 484 -9.21 -0.76 15.69
C ASN A 484 -9.24 -2.28 15.93
N LEU A 485 -10.19 -2.79 16.71
CA LEU A 485 -10.35 -4.22 16.97
C LEU A 485 -10.68 -4.99 15.69
N THR A 486 -10.17 -6.21 15.60
CA THR A 486 -10.55 -7.17 14.57
C THR A 486 -11.42 -8.27 15.17
N LEU A 487 -12.67 -8.39 14.72
CA LEU A 487 -13.59 -9.46 15.09
C LEU A 487 -13.84 -10.37 13.89
N ARG A 488 -13.51 -11.65 14.03
CA ARG A 488 -13.97 -12.71 13.13
C ARG A 488 -15.07 -13.50 13.82
N ASN A 489 -16.29 -13.47 13.29
CA ASN A 489 -17.45 -14.07 13.92
C ASN A 489 -18.01 -15.24 13.11
N GLU A 490 -18.03 -16.44 13.70
CA GLU A 490 -18.75 -17.64 13.23
C GLU A 490 -19.93 -18.02 14.14
N GLY A 491 -19.97 -17.52 15.39
CA GLY A 491 -21.07 -17.68 16.35
C GLY A 491 -22.01 -16.48 16.43
N ALA A 492 -22.38 -16.06 17.65
CA ALA A 492 -23.25 -14.92 17.90
C ALA A 492 -22.48 -13.74 18.53
N ALA A 493 -22.70 -12.52 18.03
CA ALA A 493 -22.17 -11.30 18.59
C ALA A 493 -23.26 -10.23 18.80
N ILE A 494 -23.29 -9.63 19.98
CA ILE A 494 -24.14 -8.50 20.34
C ILE A 494 -23.23 -7.31 20.59
N VAL A 495 -23.52 -6.17 19.98
CA VAL A 495 -22.78 -4.93 20.21
C VAL A 495 -23.77 -3.81 20.50
N THR A 496 -23.78 -3.33 21.74
CA THR A 496 -24.73 -2.33 22.23
C THR A 496 -24.00 -1.07 22.71
N GLY A 497 -24.50 0.11 22.33
CA GLY A 497 -24.02 1.41 22.85
C GLY A 497 -22.58 1.77 22.48
N ALA A 498 -21.92 0.96 21.66
CA ALA A 498 -20.49 1.08 21.40
C ALA A 498 -20.14 2.11 20.30
N SER A 499 -18.87 2.52 20.24
CA SER A 499 -18.33 3.27 19.10
C SER A 499 -17.45 2.37 18.21
N GLY A 500 -17.59 2.50 16.88
CA GLY A 500 -16.92 1.62 15.91
C GLY A 500 -15.41 1.82 15.81
N GLY A 501 -14.95 3.08 15.79
CA GLY A 501 -13.52 3.42 15.90
C GLY A 501 -12.57 2.73 14.92
N ASN A 502 -12.94 2.58 13.64
CA ASN A 502 -12.16 1.85 12.61
C ASN A 502 -12.04 0.33 12.81
N ALA A 503 -12.95 -0.30 13.56
CA ALA A 503 -12.96 -1.76 13.72
C ALA A 503 -13.13 -2.50 12.37
N ILE A 504 -12.57 -3.71 12.30
CA ILE A 504 -12.72 -4.63 11.18
C ILE A 504 -13.54 -5.83 11.66
N ILE A 505 -14.70 -6.05 11.06
CA ILE A 505 -15.61 -7.13 11.45
C ILE A 505 -15.88 -8.01 10.24
N ASP A 506 -15.50 -9.28 10.36
CA ASP A 506 -15.71 -10.32 9.35
C ASP A 506 -16.72 -11.35 9.88
N ASN A 507 -17.98 -11.15 9.49
CA ASN A 507 -19.06 -12.06 9.83
C ASN A 507 -19.15 -13.20 8.81
N ARG A 508 -18.84 -14.42 9.24
CA ARG A 508 -18.79 -15.63 8.39
C ARG A 508 -20.17 -16.24 8.20
N ALA A 509 -20.28 -17.28 7.38
CA ALA A 509 -21.56 -17.83 6.92
C ALA A 509 -22.53 -18.25 8.05
N SER A 510 -22.01 -18.83 9.13
CA SER A 510 -22.82 -19.20 10.32
C SER A 510 -23.02 -18.04 11.31
N GLY A 511 -22.26 -16.97 11.12
CA GLY A 511 -22.16 -15.86 12.06
C GLY A 511 -23.40 -14.97 12.07
N LYS A 512 -23.81 -14.60 13.28
CA LYS A 512 -24.93 -13.70 13.58
C LYS A 512 -24.40 -12.51 14.36
N VAL A 513 -24.58 -11.28 13.86
CA VAL A 513 -24.16 -10.05 14.56
C VAL A 513 -25.34 -9.09 14.68
N VAL A 514 -25.54 -8.52 15.86
CA VAL A 514 -26.51 -7.45 16.10
C VAL A 514 -25.77 -6.22 16.59
N PHE A 515 -25.97 -5.10 15.88
CA PHE A 515 -25.53 -3.77 16.30
C PHE A 515 -26.75 -3.00 16.80
N HIS A 516 -26.73 -2.58 18.05
CA HIS A 516 -27.81 -1.88 18.73
C HIS A 516 -27.32 -0.55 19.29
N ASP A 517 -28.00 0.54 18.94
CA ASP A 517 -27.65 1.92 19.35
C ASP A 517 -26.15 2.25 19.15
N MET A 518 -25.57 1.79 18.02
CA MET A 518 -24.13 1.87 17.78
C MET A 518 -23.78 2.88 16.68
N ALA A 519 -22.72 3.67 16.89
CA ALA A 519 -22.13 4.46 15.81
C ALA A 519 -21.06 3.63 15.06
N LEU A 520 -21.36 3.14 13.85
CA LEU A 520 -20.42 2.36 13.01
C LEU A 520 -19.39 3.26 12.29
N GLU A 521 -18.70 4.09 13.06
CA GLU A 521 -17.72 5.05 12.53
C GLU A 521 -16.51 4.33 11.92
N ASN A 522 -16.36 4.49 10.60
CA ASN A 522 -15.27 3.92 9.78
C ASN A 522 -15.12 2.39 9.90
N VAL A 523 -16.17 1.69 10.31
CA VAL A 523 -16.12 0.23 10.45
C VAL A 523 -16.05 -0.42 9.07
N GLN A 524 -15.13 -1.38 8.92
CA GLN A 524 -15.07 -2.24 7.74
C GLN A 524 -15.83 -3.53 8.03
N LEU A 525 -16.97 -3.71 7.37
CA LEU A 525 -17.87 -4.84 7.58
C LEU A 525 -17.82 -5.79 6.38
N SER A 526 -17.44 -7.05 6.60
CA SER A 526 -17.57 -8.16 5.65
C SER A 526 -18.68 -9.09 6.14
N ASN A 527 -19.64 -9.43 5.29
CA ASN A 527 -20.80 -10.23 5.70
C ASN A 527 -21.13 -11.40 4.78
N GLN A 528 -20.96 -12.62 5.29
CA GLN A 528 -21.42 -13.89 4.69
C GLN A 528 -22.63 -14.48 5.42
N GLY A 529 -22.85 -14.11 6.68
CA GLY A 529 -23.94 -14.60 7.54
C GLY A 529 -25.07 -13.57 7.66
N LEU A 530 -25.53 -13.34 8.89
CA LEU A 530 -26.62 -12.41 9.20
C LEU A 530 -26.10 -11.26 10.09
N ILE A 531 -26.27 -10.01 9.62
CA ILE A 531 -26.03 -8.80 10.41
C ILE A 531 -27.35 -8.04 10.55
N GLY A 532 -27.70 -7.60 11.75
CA GLY A 532 -28.82 -6.70 12.01
C GLY A 532 -28.37 -5.36 12.58
N LEU A 533 -28.95 -4.26 12.06
CA LEU A 533 -28.80 -2.92 12.60
C LEU A 533 -30.12 -2.52 13.27
N VAL A 534 -30.03 -2.10 14.53
CA VAL A 534 -31.18 -1.91 15.42
C VAL A 534 -31.07 -0.59 16.15
N GLY A 535 -32.19 0.05 16.48
CA GLY A 535 -32.19 1.25 17.32
C GLY A 535 -31.64 2.46 16.58
N GLN A 536 -30.96 3.34 17.30
CA GLN A 536 -30.31 4.55 16.80
C GLN A 536 -28.96 4.27 16.10
N THR A 537 -28.73 3.05 15.62
CA THR A 537 -27.49 2.67 14.95
C THR A 537 -27.26 3.49 13.67
N THR A 538 -26.06 4.08 13.53
CA THR A 538 -25.63 4.85 12.34
C THR A 538 -24.53 4.14 11.57
N ALA A 539 -24.49 4.33 10.25
CA ALA A 539 -23.53 3.65 9.37
C ALA A 539 -23.00 4.54 8.23
N ASP A 540 -23.13 5.87 8.35
CA ASP A 540 -22.80 6.84 7.29
C ASP A 540 -21.32 6.85 6.90
N LYS A 541 -20.45 6.35 7.78
CA LYS A 541 -19.01 6.17 7.50
C LYS A 541 -18.59 4.70 7.33
N ALA A 542 -19.51 3.76 7.44
CA ALA A 542 -19.20 2.34 7.35
C ALA A 542 -18.91 1.92 5.89
N VAL A 543 -17.98 0.98 5.74
CA VAL A 543 -17.68 0.32 4.46
C VAL A 543 -18.20 -1.11 4.53
N VAL A 544 -19.30 -1.39 3.84
CA VAL A 544 -19.99 -2.68 3.90
C VAL A 544 -19.75 -3.49 2.63
N ARG A 545 -19.16 -4.67 2.79
CA ARG A 545 -18.96 -5.66 1.74
C ARG A 545 -19.78 -6.91 2.02
N MET A 546 -20.79 -7.15 1.20
CA MET A 546 -21.67 -8.30 1.26
C MET A 546 -21.06 -9.46 0.45
N ASN A 547 -21.06 -10.67 1.00
CA ASN A 547 -20.48 -11.88 0.40
C ASN A 547 -21.51 -13.03 0.42
N GLY A 548 -22.75 -12.73 0.02
CA GLY A 548 -23.90 -13.65 -0.01
C GLY A 548 -24.80 -13.62 1.23
N GLY A 549 -24.40 -12.91 2.29
CA GLY A 549 -25.15 -12.81 3.54
C GLY A 549 -26.36 -11.88 3.49
N THR A 550 -26.99 -11.70 4.65
CA THR A 550 -28.13 -10.80 4.87
C THR A 550 -27.73 -9.65 5.78
N LEU A 551 -28.04 -8.42 5.38
CA LEU A 551 -27.98 -7.22 6.21
C LEU A 551 -29.41 -6.73 6.45
N ASP A 552 -29.85 -6.79 7.70
CA ASP A 552 -31.20 -6.38 8.09
C ASP A 552 -31.16 -5.00 8.77
N VAL A 553 -31.74 -4.00 8.14
CA VAL A 553 -31.84 -2.63 8.63
C VAL A 553 -33.29 -2.23 8.96
N SER A 554 -34.22 -3.20 8.93
CA SER A 554 -35.65 -2.94 9.13
C SER A 554 -36.04 -2.52 10.55
N PHE A 555 -35.14 -2.76 11.50
CA PHE A 555 -35.27 -2.43 12.92
C PHE A 555 -34.53 -1.12 13.31
N VAL A 556 -33.93 -0.41 12.35
CA VAL A 556 -33.33 0.90 12.61
C VAL A 556 -34.44 1.91 12.94
N GLY A 557 -34.24 2.65 14.03
CA GLY A 557 -35.21 3.58 14.59
C GLY A 557 -36.18 2.93 15.59
N ASP A 558 -36.27 1.60 15.64
CA ASP A 558 -37.09 0.89 16.65
C ASP A 558 -36.41 0.93 18.01
N THR A 559 -37.15 1.29 19.04
CA THR A 559 -36.65 1.26 20.42
C THR A 559 -36.58 -0.19 20.89
N VAL A 560 -35.46 -0.58 21.49
CA VAL A 560 -35.33 -1.89 22.13
C VAL A 560 -35.39 -1.71 23.63
N GLU A 561 -36.41 -2.28 24.26
CA GLU A 561 -36.41 -2.47 25.71
C GLU A 561 -35.72 -3.79 26.02
N VAL A 562 -34.50 -3.69 26.58
CA VAL A 562 -33.78 -4.83 27.15
C VAL A 562 -34.05 -4.85 28.65
N THR A 563 -34.71 -5.88 29.15
CA THR A 563 -34.83 -6.09 30.60
C THR A 563 -33.56 -6.77 31.11
N SER A 564 -32.75 -6.05 31.88
CA SER A 564 -31.53 -6.59 32.50
C SER A 564 -31.90 -7.57 33.64
N PRO A 565 -31.16 -8.66 33.81
CA PRO A 565 -31.36 -9.55 34.95
C PRO A 565 -30.93 -8.88 36.27
N ASN A 566 -31.67 -9.16 37.34
CA ASN A 566 -31.25 -8.83 38.70
C ASN A 566 -30.12 -9.80 39.09
N GLU A 567 -29.13 -9.30 39.84
CA GLU A 567 -27.77 -9.87 40.06
C GLU A 567 -27.66 -11.34 40.53
N GLU A 568 -28.74 -12.09 40.79
CA GLU A 568 -28.61 -13.36 41.52
C GLU A 568 -29.12 -14.65 40.89
N THR A 569 -29.95 -14.73 39.83
CA THR A 569 -30.50 -16.07 39.47
C THR A 569 -30.97 -16.35 38.04
N THR A 570 -30.86 -15.45 37.06
CA THR A 570 -31.29 -15.82 35.68
C THR A 570 -30.61 -15.00 34.59
N MET A 571 -29.99 -15.66 33.61
CA MET A 571 -29.30 -15.05 32.46
C MET A 571 -30.26 -14.55 31.35
N ALA A 572 -31.57 -14.69 31.51
CA ALA A 572 -32.54 -14.41 30.46
C ALA A 572 -32.75 -12.90 30.26
N ARG A 573 -32.16 -12.33 29.21
CA ARG A 573 -32.49 -10.98 28.70
C ARG A 573 -33.75 -11.07 27.84
N THR A 574 -34.79 -10.30 28.18
CA THR A 574 -35.96 -10.14 27.30
C THR A 574 -35.73 -8.91 26.41
N VAL A 575 -35.83 -9.09 25.10
CA VAL A 575 -35.66 -8.03 24.09
C VAL A 575 -37.02 -7.74 23.46
N ILE A 576 -37.59 -6.58 23.73
CA ILE A 576 -38.85 -6.13 23.11
C ILE A 576 -38.54 -5.01 22.13
N PHE A 577 -38.91 -5.21 20.87
CA PHE A 577 -38.81 -4.18 19.83
C PHE A 577 -40.10 -3.36 19.80
N VAL A 578 -39.99 -2.07 20.10
CA VAL A 578 -41.08 -1.10 20.02
C VAL A 578 -40.89 -0.29 18.74
N PRO A 579 -41.82 -0.37 17.76
CA PRO A 579 -41.70 0.33 16.49
C PRO A 579 -41.51 1.85 16.65
N GLY A 580 -40.48 2.39 16.00
CA GLY A 580 -40.14 3.81 16.03
C GLY A 580 -40.90 4.67 15.02
N VAL A 581 -40.83 6.00 15.20
CA VAL A 581 -41.59 6.98 14.39
C VAL A 581 -40.82 7.46 13.13
N LYS A 582 -39.49 7.27 13.07
CA LYS A 582 -38.65 7.60 11.92
C LYS A 582 -37.66 6.48 11.64
N LYS A 583 -37.85 5.76 10.53
CA LYS A 583 -36.97 4.68 10.07
C LYS A 583 -36.15 5.14 8.87
N SER A 584 -34.91 5.55 9.09
CA SER A 584 -33.97 5.86 8.01
C SER A 584 -32.54 5.53 8.41
N ILE A 585 -31.75 4.99 7.49
CA ILE A 585 -30.33 4.73 7.69
C ILE A 585 -29.51 5.19 6.49
N GLU A 586 -28.35 5.77 6.76
CA GLU A 586 -27.33 6.09 5.78
C GLU A 586 -26.16 5.13 5.93
N ILE A 587 -25.73 4.51 4.83
CA ILE A 587 -24.58 3.61 4.74
C ILE A 587 -23.50 4.26 3.90
N GLY A 588 -22.28 4.34 4.43
CA GLY A 588 -21.15 4.97 3.77
C GLY A 588 -20.86 4.39 2.39
N SER A 589 -20.61 3.08 2.31
CA SER A 589 -20.53 2.35 1.05
C SER A 589 -21.06 0.92 1.17
N LEU A 590 -21.64 0.42 0.08
CA LEU A 590 -22.22 -0.92 -0.02
C LEU A 590 -21.72 -1.59 -1.30
N SER A 591 -21.23 -2.82 -1.21
CA SER A 591 -20.76 -3.61 -2.34
C SER A 591 -20.97 -5.11 -2.14
N GLY A 592 -20.79 -5.90 -3.19
CA GLY A 592 -20.86 -7.37 -3.17
C GLY A 592 -22.26 -7.93 -3.44
N THR A 593 -22.58 -9.11 -2.92
CA THR A 593 -23.84 -9.83 -3.19
C THR A 593 -24.54 -10.24 -1.89
N GLY A 594 -25.86 -10.46 -1.92
CA GLY A 594 -26.66 -10.83 -0.75
C GLY A 594 -27.98 -10.08 -0.68
N ASN A 595 -28.66 -10.15 0.45
CA ASN A 595 -29.92 -9.44 0.68
C ASN A 595 -29.74 -8.28 1.66
N VAL A 596 -30.31 -7.13 1.35
CA VAL A 596 -30.48 -6.03 2.31
C VAL A 596 -31.97 -5.91 2.61
N ILE A 597 -32.38 -6.29 3.83
CA ILE A 597 -33.77 -6.21 4.28
C ILE A 597 -34.00 -4.82 4.86
N THR A 598 -34.87 -4.02 4.23
CA THR A 598 -35.12 -2.65 4.70
C THR A 598 -36.44 -2.51 5.44
N GLY A 599 -37.43 -3.38 5.22
CA GLY A 599 -38.77 -3.16 5.75
C GLY A 599 -39.31 -1.79 5.34
N GLU A 600 -39.71 -0.99 6.34
CA GLU A 600 -40.16 0.40 6.18
C GLU A 600 -39.01 1.42 6.31
N THR A 601 -37.77 0.99 6.55
CA THR A 601 -36.60 1.87 6.71
C THR A 601 -36.14 2.43 5.37
N ALA A 602 -36.11 3.76 5.24
CA ALA A 602 -35.52 4.43 4.09
C ALA A 602 -33.99 4.26 4.10
N LEU A 603 -33.42 3.77 3.00
CA LEU A 603 -31.99 3.47 2.88
C LEU A 603 -31.29 4.53 2.03
N THR A 604 -30.24 5.15 2.56
CA THR A 604 -29.32 6.02 1.82
C THR A 604 -27.95 5.36 1.70
N VAL A 605 -27.33 5.40 0.52
CA VAL A 605 -26.03 4.76 0.25
C VAL A 605 -25.09 5.74 -0.47
N GLY A 606 -23.80 5.73 -0.10
CA GLY A 606 -22.74 6.41 -0.86
C GLY A 606 -22.08 7.59 -0.15
N ALA A 607 -22.40 7.81 1.12
CA ALA A 607 -21.89 8.93 1.92
C ALA A 607 -20.36 8.94 2.06
N ALA A 608 -19.72 7.76 1.95
CA ALA A 608 -18.26 7.62 1.98
C ALA A 608 -17.56 8.06 0.67
N ASN A 609 -18.32 8.45 -0.37
CA ASN A 609 -17.79 8.86 -1.68
C ASN A 609 -16.94 7.80 -2.38
N LEU A 610 -17.17 6.52 -2.09
CA LEU A 610 -16.49 5.38 -2.70
C LEU A 610 -17.31 4.77 -3.83
N ASP A 611 -16.62 4.18 -4.80
CA ASP A 611 -17.23 3.35 -5.83
C ASP A 611 -17.55 1.96 -5.26
N GLY A 612 -18.73 1.43 -5.59
CA GLY A 612 -19.17 0.11 -5.13
C GLY A 612 -20.04 -0.58 -6.19
N GLU A 613 -19.89 -1.89 -6.32
CA GLU A 613 -20.79 -2.72 -7.12
C GLU A 613 -21.58 -3.65 -6.20
N PHE A 614 -22.91 -3.49 -6.19
CA PHE A 614 -23.83 -4.33 -5.44
C PHE A 614 -24.68 -5.17 -6.40
N GLY A 615 -24.38 -6.47 -6.44
CA GLY A 615 -25.11 -7.49 -7.20
C GLY A 615 -26.21 -8.20 -6.42
N GLY A 616 -26.47 -7.78 -5.18
CA GLY A 616 -27.53 -8.31 -4.33
C GLY A 616 -28.92 -7.70 -4.61
N SER A 617 -29.86 -7.91 -3.69
CA SER A 617 -31.23 -7.37 -3.78
C SER A 617 -31.63 -6.62 -2.51
N PHE A 618 -32.26 -5.46 -2.67
CA PHE A 618 -33.02 -4.81 -1.60
C PHE A 618 -34.41 -5.45 -1.50
N VAL A 619 -34.79 -5.92 -0.30
CA VAL A 619 -36.05 -6.64 -0.08
C VAL A 619 -36.84 -6.05 1.09
N LYS A 620 -38.17 -6.12 1.01
CA LYS A 620 -39.05 -5.63 2.09
C LYS A 620 -39.07 -6.56 3.30
N THR A 621 -39.07 -7.87 3.06
CA THR A 621 -39.11 -8.91 4.09
C THR A 621 -38.18 -10.06 3.71
N GLY A 622 -37.69 -10.80 4.71
CA GLY A 622 -36.81 -11.94 4.52
C GLY A 622 -36.48 -12.64 5.85
N ALA A 623 -35.68 -13.70 5.79
CA ALA A 623 -35.11 -14.34 6.99
C ALA A 623 -34.00 -13.43 7.56
N GLY A 624 -34.42 -12.45 8.36
CA GLY A 624 -33.57 -11.45 9.00
C GLY A 624 -33.38 -11.69 10.50
N ILE A 625 -33.00 -10.65 11.24
CA ILE A 625 -32.78 -10.79 12.70
C ILE A 625 -34.07 -11.01 13.48
N GLY A 626 -35.24 -10.68 12.90
CA GLY A 626 -36.54 -10.94 13.53
C GLY A 626 -36.80 -12.41 13.89
N SER A 627 -36.19 -13.37 13.17
CA SER A 627 -36.27 -14.80 13.52
C SER A 627 -35.24 -15.25 14.56
N LEU A 628 -34.23 -14.43 14.87
CA LEU A 628 -33.20 -14.75 15.86
C LEU A 628 -33.61 -14.40 17.29
N VAL A 629 -34.50 -13.41 17.45
CA VAL A 629 -35.01 -13.00 18.77
C VAL A 629 -35.64 -14.18 19.51
N ASP A 630 -36.39 -15.03 18.79
CA ASP A 630 -36.97 -16.26 19.34
C ASP A 630 -35.91 -17.32 19.69
N GLU A 631 -34.83 -17.45 18.89
CA GLU A 631 -33.73 -18.39 19.17
C GLU A 631 -32.89 -17.96 20.39
N TRP A 632 -32.65 -16.66 20.56
CA TRP A 632 -31.90 -16.12 21.69
C TRP A 632 -32.65 -16.28 23.02
N LEU A 633 -33.98 -16.17 23.02
CA LEU A 633 -34.81 -16.53 24.16
C LEU A 633 -34.82 -18.04 24.48
N THR A 634 -34.53 -18.89 23.49
CA THR A 634 -34.58 -20.35 23.65
C THR A 634 -33.23 -20.94 24.09
N ALA A 635 -32.10 -20.38 23.64
CA ALA A 635 -30.75 -20.89 23.94
C ALA A 635 -30.28 -20.60 25.38
N VAL A 636 -30.76 -19.51 26.00
CA VAL A 636 -30.41 -19.14 27.39
C VAL A 636 -31.15 -20.01 28.43
N ASN A 637 -32.13 -20.81 28.02
CA ASN A 637 -32.99 -21.60 28.90
C ASN A 637 -32.69 -23.12 28.87
N GLN A 638 -31.56 -23.56 28.31
CA GLN A 638 -31.23 -24.99 28.21
C GLN A 638 -30.58 -25.65 29.44
N GLU A 639 -30.64 -25.01 30.61
CA GLU A 639 -30.60 -25.73 31.90
C GLU A 639 -31.80 -25.34 32.77
N SER A 640 -33.02 -25.73 32.39
CA SER A 640 -34.20 -25.77 33.29
C SER A 640 -35.35 -26.52 32.61
N GLU A 641 -35.81 -27.61 33.23
CA GLU A 641 -36.95 -28.40 32.76
C GLU A 641 -38.26 -27.60 32.71
N SER A 642 -38.90 -27.64 31.54
CA SER A 642 -40.35 -27.61 31.29
C SER A 642 -41.24 -26.64 32.10
N LEU A 643 -41.57 -25.49 31.50
CA LEU A 643 -42.89 -24.87 31.67
C LEU A 643 -43.43 -24.42 30.30
N ALA A 644 -44.52 -25.05 29.88
CA ALA A 644 -45.28 -24.73 28.68
C ALA A 644 -46.35 -23.64 28.94
N LEU A 645 -46.90 -23.13 27.83
CA LEU A 645 -48.02 -22.17 27.64
C LEU A 645 -47.57 -20.70 27.51
N ARG A 646 -48.07 -19.89 26.55
CA ARG A 646 -49.25 -20.00 25.68
C ARG A 646 -49.07 -18.99 24.53
N ALA A 647 -49.34 -19.40 23.30
CA ALA A 647 -49.45 -18.48 22.18
C ALA A 647 -50.55 -17.42 22.45
N PRO A 648 -50.27 -16.12 22.33
CA PRO A 648 -51.32 -15.13 22.14
C PRO A 648 -51.84 -15.27 20.71
N ALA A 649 -53.17 -15.28 20.58
CA ALA A 649 -53.82 -15.22 19.29
C ALA A 649 -53.33 -13.99 18.51
N ALA A 650 -52.95 -14.20 17.25
CA ALA A 650 -52.65 -13.13 16.31
C ALA A 650 -53.80 -12.11 16.31
N PRO A 651 -53.56 -10.84 16.67
CA PRO A 651 -54.51 -9.80 16.34
C PRO A 651 -54.50 -9.62 14.82
N ALA A 652 -55.69 -9.61 14.22
CA ALA A 652 -55.85 -9.27 12.82
C ALA A 652 -55.22 -7.89 12.56
N ALA A 653 -54.22 -7.86 11.69
CA ALA A 653 -53.52 -6.66 11.31
C ALA A 653 -54.50 -5.62 10.74
N PRO A 654 -54.51 -4.37 11.24
CA PRO A 654 -55.15 -3.28 10.52
C PRO A 654 -54.42 -3.10 9.19
N GLN A 655 -55.15 -3.05 8.08
CA GLN A 655 -54.61 -2.59 6.79
C GLN A 655 -54.22 -1.11 6.92
N VAL A 656 -52.96 -0.85 7.28
CA VAL A 656 -52.32 0.45 7.14
C VAL A 656 -51.66 0.47 5.76
N ALA A 657 -51.80 1.59 5.04
CA ALA A 657 -51.28 1.76 3.69
C ALA A 657 -49.78 1.40 3.61
N ALA A 658 -49.41 0.57 2.64
CA ALA A 658 -48.03 0.09 2.45
C ALA A 658 -47.06 1.28 2.27
N VAL A 659 -46.11 1.43 3.20
CA VAL A 659 -45.02 2.41 3.09
C VAL A 659 -44.09 1.98 1.93
N PRO A 660 -43.72 2.89 1.00
CA PRO A 660 -42.85 2.56 -0.12
C PRO A 660 -41.39 2.34 0.33
N MET A 661 -40.70 1.33 -0.24
CA MET A 661 -39.26 1.13 -0.05
C MET A 661 -38.48 2.19 -0.84
N LEU A 662 -37.79 3.07 -0.11
CA LEU A 662 -36.99 4.17 -0.65
C LEU A 662 -35.49 3.87 -0.58
N LEU A 663 -34.82 3.96 -1.72
CA LEU A 663 -33.36 3.93 -1.87
C LEU A 663 -32.85 5.28 -2.36
N THR A 664 -31.92 5.90 -1.63
CA THR A 664 -31.29 7.16 -2.02
C THR A 664 -29.79 6.96 -2.25
N LYS A 665 -29.27 7.42 -3.39
CA LYS A 665 -27.84 7.46 -3.70
C LYS A 665 -27.30 8.87 -3.50
N VAL A 666 -26.31 9.01 -2.61
CA VAL A 666 -25.62 10.27 -2.29
C VAL A 666 -24.11 10.15 -2.52
N GLY A 667 -23.37 11.25 -2.34
CA GLY A 667 -21.92 11.29 -2.50
C GLY A 667 -21.43 11.22 -3.95
N THR A 668 -20.14 11.46 -4.19
CA THR A 668 -19.57 11.59 -5.54
C THR A 668 -19.22 10.27 -6.21
N GLY A 669 -19.15 9.16 -5.46
CA GLY A 669 -18.81 7.83 -5.99
C GLY A 669 -19.87 7.22 -6.90
N ASN A 670 -19.52 6.12 -7.58
CA ASN A 670 -20.39 5.33 -8.43
C ASN A 670 -20.95 4.10 -7.68
N LEU A 671 -22.29 3.98 -7.61
CA LEU A 671 -22.95 2.76 -7.16
C LEU A 671 -23.42 1.98 -8.39
N THR A 672 -22.84 0.82 -8.65
CA THR A 672 -23.29 -0.11 -9.70
C THR A 672 -24.27 -1.12 -9.11
N LEU A 673 -25.50 -1.14 -9.62
CA LEU A 673 -26.51 -2.13 -9.26
C LEU A 673 -26.55 -3.21 -10.35
N SER A 674 -26.00 -4.39 -10.04
CA SER A 674 -25.94 -5.54 -10.95
C SER A 674 -26.91 -6.68 -10.61
N GLY A 675 -27.71 -6.53 -9.55
CA GLY A 675 -28.79 -7.46 -9.16
C GLY A 675 -30.21 -6.94 -9.46
N ASP A 676 -31.22 -7.78 -9.21
CA ASP A 676 -32.64 -7.42 -9.34
C ASP A 676 -33.11 -6.53 -8.17
N GLN A 677 -33.56 -5.31 -8.48
CA GLN A 677 -34.08 -4.35 -7.51
C GLN A 677 -35.59 -4.11 -7.64
N SER A 678 -36.33 -5.03 -8.26
CA SER A 678 -37.76 -4.89 -8.55
C SER A 678 -38.66 -4.61 -7.34
N GLN A 679 -38.21 -4.89 -6.12
CA GLN A 679 -38.97 -4.55 -4.92
C GLN A 679 -38.84 -3.07 -4.50
N VAL A 680 -37.85 -2.33 -5.03
CA VAL A 680 -37.62 -0.91 -4.68
C VAL A 680 -38.68 -0.05 -5.36
N ASP A 681 -39.47 0.65 -4.54
CA ASP A 681 -40.57 1.49 -5.01
C ASP A 681 -40.08 2.89 -5.43
N VAL A 682 -39.03 3.41 -4.79
CA VAL A 682 -38.46 4.73 -5.13
C VAL A 682 -36.95 4.69 -5.11
N ILE A 683 -36.30 5.15 -6.18
CA ILE A 683 -34.87 5.44 -6.23
C ILE A 683 -34.67 6.95 -6.39
N SER A 684 -33.87 7.56 -5.51
CA SER A 684 -33.46 8.96 -5.62
C SER A 684 -31.95 9.08 -5.75
N VAL A 685 -31.47 9.57 -6.89
CA VAL A 685 -30.04 9.79 -7.15
C VAL A 685 -29.74 11.28 -6.94
N GLN A 686 -29.19 11.61 -5.78
CA GLN A 686 -28.93 13.01 -5.38
C GLN A 686 -27.50 13.47 -5.74
N GLY A 687 -26.55 12.54 -5.85
CA GLY A 687 -25.17 12.83 -6.22
C GLY A 687 -24.40 11.63 -6.78
N GLY A 688 -23.31 11.93 -7.48
CA GLY A 688 -22.43 10.92 -8.07
C GLY A 688 -23.09 10.17 -9.21
N THR A 689 -22.69 8.91 -9.40
CA THR A 689 -23.23 8.06 -10.48
C THR A 689 -23.97 6.85 -9.92
N LEU A 690 -25.10 6.50 -10.52
CA LEU A 690 -25.77 5.22 -10.36
C LEU A 690 -25.67 4.44 -11.68
N THR A 691 -24.94 3.32 -11.70
CA THR A 691 -24.82 2.47 -12.87
C THR A 691 -25.80 1.31 -12.80
N ALA A 692 -26.69 1.21 -13.77
CA ALA A 692 -27.64 0.11 -13.92
C ALA A 692 -27.04 -0.99 -14.81
N ALA A 693 -26.70 -2.13 -14.21
CA ALA A 693 -26.09 -3.28 -14.88
C ALA A 693 -27.00 -4.52 -14.94
N HIS A 694 -28.25 -4.38 -14.52
CA HIS A 694 -29.28 -5.43 -14.56
C HIS A 694 -30.59 -4.89 -15.14
N GLU A 695 -31.41 -5.75 -15.75
CA GLU A 695 -32.68 -5.38 -16.40
C GLU A 695 -33.63 -4.63 -15.45
N LYS A 696 -33.61 -4.98 -14.16
CA LYS A 696 -34.43 -4.36 -13.11
C LYS A 696 -33.61 -3.59 -12.08
N ALA A 697 -32.45 -3.07 -12.46
CA ALA A 697 -31.53 -2.38 -11.55
C ALA A 697 -32.11 -1.07 -10.99
N LEU A 698 -33.02 -0.42 -11.72
CA LEU A 698 -33.59 0.88 -11.36
C LEU A 698 -34.94 0.80 -10.61
N GLY A 699 -35.29 -0.37 -10.08
CA GLY A 699 -36.53 -0.57 -9.33
C GLY A 699 -37.78 -0.70 -10.21
N SER A 700 -38.95 -0.79 -9.58
CA SER A 700 -40.24 -0.94 -10.27
C SER A 700 -41.23 0.22 -10.06
N GLY A 701 -40.77 1.32 -9.47
CA GLY A 701 -41.57 2.50 -9.17
C GLY A 701 -40.94 3.81 -9.68
N ALA A 702 -40.79 4.80 -8.81
CA ALA A 702 -40.34 6.14 -9.20
C ALA A 702 -38.81 6.30 -9.15
N LEU A 703 -38.22 6.95 -10.16
CA LEU A 703 -36.80 7.31 -10.23
C LEU A 703 -36.64 8.83 -10.31
N SER A 704 -35.90 9.43 -9.37
CA SER A 704 -35.53 10.85 -9.42
C SER A 704 -34.03 11.02 -9.58
N VAL A 705 -33.59 11.91 -10.47
CA VAL A 705 -32.16 12.19 -10.73
C VAL A 705 -31.89 13.67 -10.58
N ALA A 706 -31.14 14.05 -9.55
CA ALA A 706 -30.80 15.43 -9.24
C ALA A 706 -29.77 16.03 -10.23
N GLN A 707 -29.65 17.35 -10.24
CA GLN A 707 -28.79 18.08 -11.20
C GLN A 707 -27.31 17.66 -11.18
N SER A 708 -26.78 17.33 -9.99
CA SER A 708 -25.41 16.85 -9.76
C SER A 708 -25.22 15.34 -9.96
N ALA A 709 -26.28 14.61 -10.32
CA ALA A 709 -26.27 13.16 -10.42
C ALA A 709 -26.25 12.68 -11.88
N ALA A 710 -25.75 11.46 -12.06
CA ALA A 710 -25.82 10.74 -13.31
C ALA A 710 -26.36 9.32 -13.13
N VAL A 711 -27.11 8.84 -14.12
CA VAL A 711 -27.47 7.43 -14.25
C VAL A 711 -26.81 6.89 -15.52
N VAL A 712 -26.17 5.72 -15.45
CA VAL A 712 -25.49 5.07 -16.57
C VAL A 712 -26.11 3.70 -16.82
N LEU A 713 -26.43 3.38 -18.07
CA LEU A 713 -26.94 2.06 -18.45
C LEU A 713 -25.83 1.22 -19.08
N ASN A 714 -25.53 0.08 -18.46
CA ASN A 714 -24.64 -0.95 -19.03
C ASN A 714 -25.42 -2.06 -19.74
N LYS A 715 -26.75 -2.11 -19.57
CA LYS A 715 -27.66 -3.06 -20.20
C LYS A 715 -29.00 -2.36 -20.45
N ASP A 716 -29.87 -3.00 -21.21
CA ASP A 716 -31.28 -2.60 -21.29
C ASP A 716 -31.93 -2.71 -19.90
N VAL A 717 -32.70 -1.69 -19.51
CA VAL A 717 -33.36 -1.57 -18.20
C VAL A 717 -34.84 -1.30 -18.39
N SER A 718 -35.69 -1.96 -17.60
CA SER A 718 -37.14 -1.83 -17.60
C SER A 718 -37.70 -1.76 -16.17
N GLY A 719 -39.00 -1.46 -16.05
CA GLY A 719 -39.73 -1.52 -14.78
C GLY A 719 -39.98 -0.18 -14.09
N VAL A 720 -39.24 0.88 -14.43
CA VAL A 720 -39.44 2.22 -13.86
C VAL A 720 -40.80 2.77 -14.29
N LYS A 721 -41.69 3.09 -13.35
CA LYS A 721 -43.04 3.62 -13.65
C LYS A 721 -43.04 5.11 -13.93
N GLU A 722 -42.29 5.88 -13.16
CA GLU A 722 -42.23 7.33 -13.27
C GLU A 722 -40.78 7.79 -13.14
N MET A 723 -40.34 8.72 -13.99
CA MET A 723 -38.97 9.26 -13.94
C MET A 723 -38.99 10.79 -13.91
N SER A 724 -38.37 11.40 -12.91
CA SER A 724 -38.01 12.83 -12.93
C SER A 724 -36.51 13.01 -13.11
N ASN A 725 -36.09 13.85 -14.05
CA ASN A 725 -34.68 14.07 -14.34
C ASN A 725 -34.34 15.56 -14.36
N ALA A 726 -33.44 15.98 -13.48
CA ALA A 726 -32.70 17.24 -13.52
C ALA A 726 -31.21 17.03 -13.86
N GLY A 727 -30.72 15.78 -13.82
CA GLY A 727 -29.32 15.39 -14.03
C GLY A 727 -29.03 14.79 -15.40
N THR A 728 -28.06 13.87 -15.45
CA THR A 728 -27.60 13.25 -16.71
C THR A 728 -27.95 11.77 -16.80
N ILE A 729 -28.64 11.36 -17.86
CA ILE A 729 -28.86 9.94 -18.19
C ILE A 729 -27.94 9.55 -19.34
N ASN A 730 -27.08 8.56 -19.12
CA ASN A 730 -26.18 8.00 -20.13
C ASN A 730 -26.69 6.64 -20.57
N LEU A 731 -27.31 6.60 -21.75
CA LEU A 731 -27.91 5.39 -22.32
C LEU A 731 -26.87 4.50 -23.00
N GLY A 732 -25.79 5.09 -23.51
CA GLY A 732 -24.89 4.39 -24.43
C GLY A 732 -25.68 3.89 -25.65
N THR A 733 -25.62 2.59 -25.93
CA THR A 733 -26.43 1.91 -26.95
C THR A 733 -27.62 1.15 -26.38
N ASN A 734 -27.89 1.27 -25.07
CA ASN A 734 -28.90 0.50 -24.35
C ASN A 734 -30.25 1.22 -24.28
N LYS A 735 -31.30 0.44 -24.06
CA LYS A 735 -32.69 0.89 -23.92
C LYS A 735 -33.08 1.09 -22.46
N LEU A 736 -33.75 2.20 -22.17
CA LEU A 736 -34.43 2.46 -20.88
C LEU A 736 -35.95 2.50 -21.11
N SER A 737 -36.69 1.53 -20.57
CA SER A 737 -38.16 1.54 -20.59
C SER A 737 -38.71 2.15 -19.30
N VAL A 738 -39.44 3.25 -19.43
CA VAL A 738 -40.13 3.93 -18.33
C VAL A 738 -41.62 4.11 -18.63
N GLY A 739 -42.48 4.21 -17.60
CA GLY A 739 -43.88 4.55 -17.79
C GLY A 739 -44.03 6.00 -18.28
N SER A 740 -43.70 6.98 -17.43
CA SER A 740 -43.68 8.41 -17.77
C SER A 740 -42.32 9.05 -17.48
N TYR A 741 -41.98 10.12 -18.22
CA TYR A 741 -40.78 10.93 -18.02
C TYR A 741 -41.12 12.41 -17.83
N LYS A 742 -40.53 13.03 -16.82
CA LYS A 742 -40.65 14.46 -16.51
C LYS A 742 -39.27 15.13 -16.50
N SER A 743 -39.14 16.19 -17.27
CA SER A 743 -37.90 16.95 -17.40
C SER A 743 -37.87 18.19 -16.50
N GLU A 744 -36.79 18.35 -15.74
CA GLU A 744 -36.50 19.53 -14.92
C GLU A 744 -35.30 20.32 -15.49
N ALA A 745 -35.07 21.53 -14.97
CA ALA A 745 -33.97 22.37 -15.42
C ALA A 745 -32.61 21.66 -15.21
N GLY A 746 -31.84 21.53 -16.29
CA GLY A 746 -30.51 20.87 -16.27
C GLY A 746 -30.50 19.44 -16.81
N ALA A 747 -31.68 18.86 -17.09
CA ALA A 747 -31.84 17.52 -17.63
C ALA A 747 -31.01 17.29 -18.91
N LYS A 748 -30.25 16.19 -18.94
CA LYS A 748 -29.45 15.75 -20.08
C LYS A 748 -29.69 14.27 -20.37
N ILE A 749 -29.72 13.91 -21.64
CA ILE A 749 -29.66 12.52 -22.10
C ILE A 749 -28.50 12.40 -23.08
N ASN A 750 -27.57 11.50 -22.80
CA ASN A 750 -26.48 11.15 -23.70
C ASN A 750 -26.75 9.76 -24.29
N SER A 751 -26.91 9.71 -25.60
CA SER A 751 -27.08 8.49 -26.39
C SER A 751 -25.88 8.29 -27.31
N ARG A 752 -25.61 7.05 -27.70
CA ARG A 752 -24.62 6.67 -28.71
C ARG A 752 -25.31 5.89 -29.80
N PHE A 753 -25.13 6.28 -31.06
CA PHE A 753 -25.61 5.57 -32.24
C PHE A 753 -24.42 4.93 -32.97
N ALA A 754 -24.44 3.60 -33.08
CA ALA A 754 -23.34 2.80 -33.60
C ALA A 754 -23.85 1.50 -34.22
N LYS A 755 -23.04 0.81 -35.02
CA LYS A 755 -23.36 -0.56 -35.44
C LYS A 755 -22.98 -1.55 -34.34
N VAL A 756 -23.98 -2.23 -33.78
CA VAL A 756 -23.82 -3.36 -32.85
C VAL A 756 -24.24 -4.61 -33.61
N ASP A 757 -23.36 -5.59 -33.74
CA ASP A 757 -23.56 -6.81 -34.55
C ASP A 757 -23.97 -6.53 -36.02
N GLY A 758 -23.44 -5.44 -36.59
CA GLY A 758 -23.70 -5.01 -37.96
C GLY A 758 -25.02 -4.24 -38.15
N GLN A 759 -25.87 -4.15 -37.13
CA GLN A 759 -27.10 -3.38 -37.15
C GLN A 759 -26.91 -2.02 -36.47
N ALA A 760 -27.39 -0.94 -37.10
CA ALA A 760 -27.34 0.40 -36.51
C ALA A 760 -28.31 0.49 -35.32
N THR A 761 -27.75 0.61 -34.13
CA THR A 761 -28.45 0.65 -32.84
C THR A 761 -28.03 1.90 -32.09
N GLY A 762 -28.95 2.51 -31.35
CA GLY A 762 -28.59 3.57 -30.42
C GLY A 762 -29.37 3.51 -29.13
N GLY A 763 -28.86 4.17 -28.10
CA GLY A 763 -29.52 4.18 -26.81
C GLY A 763 -30.83 4.95 -26.88
N THR A 764 -31.91 4.31 -26.44
CA THR A 764 -33.27 4.85 -26.49
C THR A 764 -33.90 4.90 -25.11
N ILE A 765 -34.85 5.83 -24.92
CA ILE A 765 -35.80 5.82 -23.83
C ILE A 765 -37.17 5.52 -24.42
N GLN A 766 -37.78 4.40 -24.01
CA GLN A 766 -39.15 4.06 -24.35
C GLN A 766 -40.09 4.55 -23.25
N VAL A 767 -41.16 5.25 -23.64
CA VAL A 767 -42.22 5.73 -22.73
C VAL A 767 -43.57 5.10 -23.06
N GLU A 768 -44.33 4.73 -22.03
CA GLU A 768 -45.65 4.09 -22.15
C GLU A 768 -46.82 5.04 -21.83
N GLN A 769 -46.54 6.21 -21.25
CA GLN A 769 -47.49 7.24 -20.85
C GLN A 769 -47.00 8.64 -21.26
N GLU A 770 -47.89 9.64 -21.17
CA GLU A 770 -47.59 11.04 -21.51
C GLU A 770 -46.29 11.49 -20.82
N SER A 771 -45.36 12.06 -21.61
CA SER A 771 -44.01 12.36 -21.16
C SER A 771 -43.50 13.70 -21.68
N ASP A 772 -42.81 14.44 -20.82
CA ASP A 772 -42.26 15.77 -21.11
C ASP A 772 -40.72 15.79 -21.08
N PHE A 773 -40.10 16.02 -22.23
CA PHE A 773 -38.66 16.21 -22.41
C PHE A 773 -38.29 17.68 -22.65
N SER A 774 -39.20 18.64 -22.45
CA SER A 774 -39.04 20.04 -22.84
C SER A 774 -37.77 20.73 -22.30
N ASN A 775 -37.34 20.40 -21.08
CA ASN A 775 -36.11 20.93 -20.46
C ASN A 775 -34.85 20.06 -20.72
N THR A 776 -34.98 18.97 -21.48
CA THR A 776 -33.91 17.98 -21.67
C THR A 776 -33.03 18.33 -22.88
N GLU A 777 -31.71 18.41 -22.65
CA GLU A 777 -30.71 18.42 -23.73
C GLU A 777 -30.31 16.98 -24.10
N ILE A 778 -30.72 16.54 -25.28
CA ILE A 778 -30.41 15.21 -25.82
C ILE A 778 -29.19 15.32 -26.74
N LYS A 779 -28.11 14.61 -26.40
CA LYS A 779 -26.87 14.54 -27.19
C LYS A 779 -26.69 13.14 -27.74
N VAL A 780 -26.46 13.03 -29.04
CA VAL A 780 -26.16 11.75 -29.70
C VAL A 780 -24.74 11.79 -30.23
N ALA A 781 -23.90 10.91 -29.70
CA ALA A 781 -22.60 10.61 -30.27
C ALA A 781 -22.77 9.57 -31.39
N VAL A 782 -22.15 9.80 -32.55
CA VAL A 782 -22.32 8.95 -33.73
C VAL A 782 -21.00 8.27 -34.08
N ALA A 783 -21.00 6.93 -34.17
CA ALA A 783 -19.82 6.14 -34.52
C ALA A 783 -19.38 6.37 -35.97
N ASP A 784 -18.07 6.36 -36.23
CA ASP A 784 -17.46 6.84 -37.48
C ASP A 784 -17.97 6.16 -38.77
N ASP A 785 -18.46 4.94 -38.67
CA ASP A 785 -18.97 4.14 -39.78
C ASP A 785 -20.45 4.38 -40.11
N ILE A 786 -21.13 5.24 -39.34
CA ILE A 786 -22.49 5.68 -39.57
C ILE A 786 -22.50 6.86 -40.54
N GLU A 787 -23.32 6.78 -41.58
CA GLU A 787 -23.52 7.87 -42.54
C GLU A 787 -24.70 8.76 -42.13
N LEU A 788 -24.76 9.99 -42.65
CA LEU A 788 -25.87 10.90 -42.36
C LEU A 788 -27.23 10.28 -42.72
N SER A 789 -27.30 9.54 -43.83
CA SER A 789 -28.48 8.78 -44.27
C SER A 789 -28.91 7.63 -43.36
N ASP A 790 -28.07 7.20 -42.41
CA ASP A 790 -28.41 6.18 -41.42
C ASP A 790 -29.09 6.80 -40.19
N VAL A 791 -28.91 8.11 -39.96
CA VAL A 791 -29.50 8.85 -38.86
C VAL A 791 -30.82 9.50 -39.29
N VAL A 792 -30.80 10.20 -40.41
CA VAL A 792 -31.93 11.03 -40.88
C VAL A 792 -33.13 10.16 -41.18
N GLY A 793 -34.25 10.45 -40.51
CA GLY A 793 -35.50 9.71 -40.71
C GLY A 793 -35.53 8.32 -40.06
N LYS A 794 -34.44 7.85 -39.44
CA LYS A 794 -34.29 6.44 -39.00
C LYS A 794 -33.99 6.24 -37.52
N PHE A 795 -33.35 7.21 -36.85
CA PHE A 795 -33.03 7.10 -35.42
C PHE A 795 -33.71 8.20 -34.60
N GLN A 796 -34.26 7.81 -33.45
CA GLN A 796 -34.82 8.71 -32.44
C GLN A 796 -34.40 8.22 -31.05
N VAL A 797 -34.10 9.15 -30.15
CA VAL A 797 -33.68 8.79 -28.78
C VAL A 797 -34.88 8.48 -27.90
N VAL A 798 -36.05 9.06 -28.19
CA VAL A 798 -37.27 8.83 -27.42
C VAL A 798 -38.28 8.12 -28.29
N GLU A 799 -38.73 6.96 -27.82
CA GLU A 799 -39.74 6.12 -28.47
C GLU A 799 -41.01 6.10 -27.61
N ALA A 800 -42.15 6.48 -28.20
CA ALA A 800 -43.44 6.48 -27.51
C ALA A 800 -44.27 5.25 -27.93
N ALA A 801 -45.00 4.64 -27.00
CA ALA A 801 -46.00 3.62 -27.32
C ALA A 801 -47.16 4.20 -28.15
N ASP A 802 -47.93 3.34 -28.84
CA ASP A 802 -49.03 3.78 -29.71
C ASP A 802 -50.06 4.63 -28.95
N GLY A 803 -50.33 5.83 -29.46
CA GLY A 803 -51.30 6.77 -28.86
C GLY A 803 -50.76 7.60 -27.69
N VAL A 804 -49.46 7.51 -27.36
CA VAL A 804 -48.81 8.29 -26.29
C VAL A 804 -48.27 9.63 -26.80
N GLU A 805 -48.62 10.72 -26.12
CA GLU A 805 -48.09 12.06 -26.42
C GLU A 805 -46.72 12.31 -25.77
N VAL A 806 -45.77 12.86 -26.54
CA VAL A 806 -44.42 13.21 -26.05
C VAL A 806 -44.07 14.63 -26.46
N THR A 807 -43.72 15.47 -25.48
CA THR A 807 -43.16 16.80 -25.73
C THR A 807 -41.64 16.70 -25.87
N GLY A 808 -41.07 17.05 -27.03
CA GLY A 808 -39.64 16.90 -27.33
C GLY A 808 -38.74 17.99 -26.74
N GLY A 809 -37.52 17.59 -26.35
CA GLY A 809 -36.44 18.48 -25.89
C GLY A 809 -35.51 18.98 -26.99
N LYS A 810 -34.38 19.59 -26.60
CA LYS A 810 -33.34 20.05 -27.52
C LYS A 810 -32.45 18.87 -27.95
N LEU A 811 -32.46 18.53 -29.23
CA LEU A 811 -31.68 17.42 -29.79
C LEU A 811 -30.43 17.94 -30.51
N LYS A 812 -29.27 17.36 -30.21
CA LYS A 812 -28.00 17.63 -30.88
C LYS A 812 -27.35 16.32 -31.34
N VAL A 813 -27.09 16.21 -32.64
CA VAL A 813 -26.37 15.09 -33.26
C VAL A 813 -25.21 15.67 -34.06
N GLY A 814 -23.99 15.61 -33.51
CA GLY A 814 -22.85 16.32 -34.09
C GLY A 814 -23.09 17.83 -34.19
N SER A 815 -23.07 18.36 -35.42
CA SER A 815 -23.36 19.77 -35.75
C SER A 815 -24.85 20.01 -36.05
N ILE A 816 -25.67 18.96 -36.05
CA ILE A 816 -27.10 19.04 -36.36
C ILE A 816 -27.87 19.41 -35.08
N THR A 817 -28.80 20.35 -35.20
CA THR A 817 -29.69 20.76 -34.11
C THR A 817 -31.16 20.58 -34.48
N GLY A 818 -31.95 20.00 -33.56
CA GLY A 818 -33.40 19.84 -33.67
C GLY A 818 -34.12 20.07 -32.33
N GLY A 819 -35.45 20.12 -32.33
CA GLY A 819 -36.27 20.34 -31.12
C GLY A 819 -36.82 21.77 -30.96
N LYS A 820 -37.65 21.98 -29.92
CA LYS A 820 -38.45 23.20 -29.70
C LYS A 820 -37.59 24.45 -29.47
N GLN A 821 -37.88 25.53 -30.20
CA GLN A 821 -37.56 26.92 -29.85
C GLN A 821 -38.87 27.58 -29.39
N ALA A 822 -38.89 28.10 -28.17
CA ALA A 822 -39.95 28.99 -27.72
C ALA A 822 -39.32 30.35 -27.37
N ASP A 823 -39.42 31.31 -28.29
CA ASP A 823 -39.44 32.73 -27.94
C ASP A 823 -40.41 33.46 -28.89
N PRO A 824 -41.53 34.03 -28.38
CA PRO A 824 -42.48 34.80 -29.19
C PRO A 824 -41.98 36.18 -29.63
N ASN A 825 -40.83 36.66 -29.13
CA ASN A 825 -40.35 38.03 -29.39
C ASN A 825 -38.89 38.06 -29.83
N VAL A 826 -38.60 37.68 -31.08
CA VAL A 826 -37.53 38.20 -31.96
C VAL A 826 -37.69 37.51 -33.32
N GLY A 827 -37.43 38.23 -34.41
CA GLY A 827 -37.82 37.90 -35.78
C GLY A 827 -37.47 36.49 -36.29
N GLN A 828 -38.29 36.04 -37.24
CA GLN A 828 -38.27 34.75 -37.94
C GLN A 828 -36.90 34.08 -38.06
N GLU A 829 -36.67 33.02 -37.29
CA GLU A 829 -35.71 31.95 -37.58
C GLU A 829 -36.42 30.75 -38.24
N PRO A 830 -35.72 29.92 -39.06
CA PRO A 830 -36.33 28.85 -39.84
C PRO A 830 -36.91 27.73 -38.97
N ILE A 831 -38.02 27.17 -39.46
CA ILE A 831 -38.89 26.20 -38.80
C ILE A 831 -38.16 24.87 -38.56
N GLY A 832 -37.71 24.62 -37.33
CA GLY A 832 -37.33 23.28 -36.88
C GLY A 832 -38.56 22.57 -36.29
N GLU A 833 -38.91 21.38 -36.81
CA GLU A 833 -39.99 20.60 -36.20
C GLU A 833 -39.62 20.24 -34.73
N PRO A 834 -40.53 20.42 -33.77
CA PRO A 834 -40.35 19.89 -32.42
C PRO A 834 -40.36 18.36 -32.51
N GLY A 835 -39.28 17.69 -32.11
CA GLY A 835 -39.21 16.24 -32.22
C GLY A 835 -37.93 15.65 -31.66
N THR A 836 -38.01 14.36 -31.33
CA THR A 836 -36.94 13.52 -30.74
C THR A 836 -36.12 12.80 -31.82
N LYS A 837 -36.27 13.23 -33.08
CA LYS A 837 -35.78 12.60 -34.31
C LYS A 837 -35.14 13.62 -35.23
N ILE A 838 -34.09 13.22 -35.95
CA ILE A 838 -33.49 14.04 -37.01
C ILE A 838 -34.23 13.82 -38.34
N THR A 839 -34.69 14.89 -38.97
CA THR A 839 -35.37 14.94 -40.26
C THR A 839 -34.54 15.73 -41.28
N ASP A 840 -34.99 15.71 -42.53
CA ASP A 840 -34.41 16.48 -43.64
C ASP A 840 -34.50 18.00 -43.43
N LYS A 841 -35.48 18.48 -42.65
CA LYS A 841 -35.68 19.90 -42.34
C LYS A 841 -34.74 20.45 -41.27
N ASN A 842 -34.09 19.60 -40.47
CA ASN A 842 -33.18 20.08 -39.42
C ASN A 842 -32.01 20.87 -40.04
N ILE A 843 -31.54 21.88 -39.31
CA ILE A 843 -30.41 22.72 -39.72
C ILE A 843 -29.09 22.18 -39.16
N VAL A 844 -28.02 22.37 -39.92
CA VAL A 844 -26.66 22.07 -39.51
C VAL A 844 -25.96 23.36 -39.10
N LYS A 845 -25.64 23.49 -37.82
CA LYS A 845 -24.84 24.58 -37.27
C LYS A 845 -23.38 24.13 -37.21
N PHE A 846 -22.65 24.37 -38.29
CA PHE A 846 -21.23 24.06 -38.37
C PHE A 846 -20.40 24.99 -37.47
N LEU A 847 -20.88 26.21 -37.20
CA LEU A 847 -20.22 27.15 -36.31
C LEU A 847 -20.70 27.03 -34.86
N ALA A 848 -19.74 26.99 -33.95
CA ALA A 848 -19.96 27.09 -32.50
C ALA A 848 -19.44 28.44 -32.01
N ALA A 849 -20.06 29.02 -30.97
CA ALA A 849 -19.69 30.35 -30.47
C ALA A 849 -18.24 30.43 -29.93
N ASP A 850 -17.69 29.31 -29.47
CA ASP A 850 -16.42 29.16 -28.77
C ASP A 850 -15.44 28.19 -29.47
N GLY A 851 -15.68 27.85 -30.74
CA GLY A 851 -14.96 26.77 -31.44
C GLY A 851 -13.49 27.02 -31.81
N GLY A 852 -12.89 28.14 -31.43
CA GLY A 852 -11.45 28.42 -31.65
C GLY A 852 -11.00 28.33 -33.13
N TYR A 853 -11.86 28.72 -34.06
CA TYR A 853 -11.61 28.61 -35.50
C TYR A 853 -10.51 29.57 -35.99
N THR A 854 -9.74 29.16 -37.01
CA THR A 854 -8.97 30.13 -37.80
C THR A 854 -9.89 30.94 -38.72
N ALA A 855 -9.43 32.09 -39.20
CA ALA A 855 -10.20 32.92 -40.13
C ALA A 855 -10.60 32.16 -41.41
N ASN A 856 -9.77 31.25 -41.89
CA ASN A 856 -10.06 30.44 -43.08
C ASN A 856 -11.07 29.33 -42.79
N GLU A 857 -10.95 28.63 -41.66
CA GLU A 857 -11.94 27.65 -41.20
C GLU A 857 -13.31 28.30 -41.00
N GLN A 858 -13.35 29.42 -40.28
CA GLN A 858 -14.58 30.14 -40.00
C GLN A 858 -15.26 30.60 -41.30
N ALA A 859 -14.49 31.11 -42.26
CA ALA A 859 -15.02 31.53 -43.55
C ALA A 859 -15.62 30.36 -44.34
N ALA A 860 -14.95 29.20 -44.36
CA ALA A 860 -15.44 28.01 -45.03
C ALA A 860 -16.72 27.47 -44.37
N LEU A 861 -16.72 27.32 -43.04
CA LEU A 861 -17.88 26.84 -42.28
C LEU A 861 -19.06 27.80 -42.36
N ALA A 862 -18.84 29.12 -42.28
CA ALA A 862 -19.88 30.14 -42.43
C ALA A 862 -20.60 30.07 -43.80
N SER A 863 -19.91 29.61 -44.85
CA SER A 863 -20.51 29.50 -46.19
C SER A 863 -21.58 28.41 -46.31
N VAL A 864 -21.60 27.48 -45.36
CA VAL A 864 -22.51 26.33 -45.29
C VAL A 864 -23.22 26.24 -43.93
N ASP A 865 -23.07 27.24 -43.06
CA ASP A 865 -23.74 27.27 -41.76
C ASP A 865 -25.23 27.53 -41.94
N GLY A 866 -26.08 26.74 -41.26
CA GLY A 866 -27.53 26.84 -41.37
C GLY A 866 -28.15 26.10 -42.58
N VAL A 867 -27.36 25.35 -43.36
CA VAL A 867 -27.91 24.47 -44.41
C VAL A 867 -28.77 23.37 -43.80
N THR A 868 -29.72 22.86 -44.59
CA THR A 868 -30.58 21.77 -44.13
C THR A 868 -29.88 20.41 -44.24
N VAL A 869 -30.22 19.51 -43.34
CA VAL A 869 -29.79 18.11 -43.37
C VAL A 869 -30.19 17.44 -44.68
N GLY A 870 -31.37 17.76 -45.22
CA GLY A 870 -31.85 17.27 -46.52
C GLY A 870 -30.98 17.74 -47.69
N ASP A 871 -30.52 18.99 -47.68
CA ASP A 871 -29.61 19.51 -48.71
C ASP A 871 -28.25 18.78 -48.71
N LEU A 872 -27.75 18.41 -47.52
CA LEU A 872 -26.51 17.62 -47.39
C LEU A 872 -26.71 16.14 -47.73
N ALA A 873 -27.81 15.53 -47.28
CA ALA A 873 -28.09 14.11 -47.49
C ALA A 873 -28.39 13.80 -48.97
N SER A 874 -29.01 14.74 -49.69
CA SER A 874 -29.27 14.62 -51.13
C SER A 874 -28.07 14.96 -52.02
N GLY A 875 -26.99 15.53 -51.46
CA GLY A 875 -25.84 16.02 -52.22
C GLY A 875 -26.10 17.31 -53.01
N LYS A 876 -27.20 18.02 -52.71
CA LYS A 876 -27.51 19.33 -53.29
C LYS A 876 -26.50 20.40 -52.85
N ILE A 877 -26.03 20.33 -51.60
CA ILE A 877 -24.95 21.16 -51.08
C ILE A 877 -23.78 20.28 -50.67
N GLY A 878 -22.61 20.50 -51.28
CA GLY A 878 -21.39 19.71 -51.06
C GLY A 878 -21.53 18.24 -51.47
N GLY A 879 -20.56 17.43 -51.06
CA GLY A 879 -20.54 15.98 -51.25
C GLY A 879 -20.49 15.22 -49.93
N LYS A 880 -20.21 13.91 -50.00
CA LYS A 880 -20.19 13.00 -48.85
C LYS A 880 -19.28 13.47 -47.71
N VAL A 881 -18.20 14.21 -48.00
CA VAL A 881 -17.29 14.73 -46.97
C VAL A 881 -17.97 15.82 -46.13
N LEU A 882 -18.73 16.72 -46.76
CA LEU A 882 -19.48 17.73 -46.03
C LEU A 882 -20.61 17.11 -45.19
N SER A 883 -21.31 16.11 -45.74
CA SER A 883 -22.36 15.38 -45.04
C SER A 883 -21.81 14.60 -43.83
N ALA A 884 -20.63 13.98 -43.95
CA ALA A 884 -19.95 13.33 -42.82
C ALA A 884 -19.48 14.34 -41.76
N MET A 885 -19.01 15.52 -42.18
CA MET A 885 -18.62 16.59 -41.25
C MET A 885 -19.81 17.10 -40.41
N ALA A 886 -21.04 17.03 -40.92
CA ALA A 886 -22.24 17.41 -40.15
C ALA A 886 -22.46 16.52 -38.90
N LEU A 887 -21.97 15.28 -38.93
CA LEU A 887 -22.01 14.37 -37.78
C LEU A 887 -20.88 14.60 -36.77
N GLN A 888 -19.90 15.46 -37.09
CA GLN A 888 -18.89 15.90 -36.13
C GLN A 888 -19.46 17.03 -35.27
N THR A 889 -19.11 17.07 -33.98
CA THR A 889 -19.55 18.15 -33.09
C THR A 889 -18.92 19.48 -33.50
N ALA A 890 -19.75 20.51 -33.59
CA ALA A 890 -19.27 21.86 -33.93
C ALA A 890 -18.21 22.37 -32.94
N GLY A 891 -17.11 22.92 -33.45
CA GLY A 891 -16.03 23.50 -32.67
C GLY A 891 -14.93 22.53 -32.27
N THR A 892 -15.09 21.23 -32.48
CA THR A 892 -14.03 20.27 -32.13
C THR A 892 -12.85 20.35 -33.09
N GLU A 893 -11.70 19.85 -32.65
CA GLU A 893 -10.49 19.82 -33.47
C GLU A 893 -10.66 18.98 -34.74
N GLU A 894 -11.43 17.89 -34.66
CA GLU A 894 -11.75 17.03 -35.79
C GLU A 894 -12.52 17.80 -36.86
N GLN A 895 -13.55 18.57 -36.46
CA GLN A 895 -14.35 19.37 -37.39
C GLN A 895 -13.50 20.51 -37.99
N ARG A 896 -12.68 21.20 -37.19
CA ARG A 896 -11.75 22.22 -37.69
C ARG A 896 -10.75 21.68 -38.70
N ARG A 897 -10.24 20.46 -38.48
CA ARG A 897 -9.36 19.79 -39.45
C ARG A 897 -10.10 19.47 -40.75
N SER A 898 -11.31 18.93 -40.68
CA SER A 898 -12.17 18.71 -41.86
C SER A 898 -12.43 20.02 -42.62
N ALA A 899 -12.71 21.11 -41.91
CA ALA A 899 -12.91 22.44 -42.49
C ALA A 899 -11.68 22.96 -43.23
N ARG A 900 -10.48 22.83 -42.65
CA ARG A 900 -9.21 23.19 -43.33
C ARG A 900 -8.95 22.39 -44.59
N LEU A 901 -9.29 21.10 -44.58
CA LEU A 901 -9.17 20.27 -45.77
C LEU A 901 -10.12 20.74 -46.86
N LEU A 902 -11.36 21.10 -46.51
CA LEU A 902 -12.39 21.55 -47.46
C LEU A 902 -12.18 22.99 -47.98
N SER A 903 -11.54 23.88 -47.23
CA SER A 903 -11.48 25.32 -47.51
C SER A 903 -10.73 25.71 -48.80
N GLY A 904 -9.87 24.83 -49.32
CA GLY A 904 -9.03 25.15 -50.48
C GLY A 904 -7.89 26.13 -50.17
N GLU A 905 -7.55 26.28 -48.89
CA GLU A 905 -6.40 27.07 -48.45
C GLU A 905 -5.10 26.69 -49.16
N SER A 906 -4.92 25.42 -49.52
CA SER A 906 -3.74 24.93 -50.24
C SER A 906 -3.58 25.49 -51.66
N LEU A 907 -4.61 26.12 -52.21
CA LEU A 907 -4.62 26.68 -53.56
C LEU A 907 -4.26 28.17 -53.59
N VAL A 908 -4.26 28.85 -52.43
CA VAL A 908 -4.09 30.32 -52.34
C VAL A 908 -2.77 30.80 -52.95
N ASN A 909 -1.72 29.97 -52.91
CA ASN A 909 -0.37 30.34 -53.33
C ASN A 909 -0.07 30.14 -54.83
N ASN A 910 -1.03 29.65 -55.63
CA ASN A 910 -0.80 29.29 -57.03
C ASN A 910 -0.34 30.47 -57.90
N ALA A 911 -0.94 31.65 -57.72
CA ALA A 911 -0.53 32.85 -58.47
C ALA A 911 0.87 33.34 -58.04
N VAL A 912 1.24 33.19 -56.77
CA VAL A 912 2.58 33.53 -56.27
C VAL A 912 3.63 32.57 -56.83
N ALA A 913 3.33 31.26 -56.86
CA ALA A 913 4.22 30.27 -57.47
C ALA A 913 4.39 30.49 -58.99
N ALA A 914 3.32 30.86 -59.70
CA ALA A 914 3.41 31.26 -61.11
C ALA A 914 4.24 32.54 -61.32
N GLN A 915 4.03 33.56 -60.48
CA GLN A 915 4.82 34.79 -60.51
C GLN A 915 6.31 34.52 -60.24
N ALA A 916 6.62 33.58 -59.34
CA ALA A 916 8.00 33.21 -59.01
C ALA A 916 8.74 32.63 -60.23
N ALA A 917 8.10 31.77 -61.03
CA ALA A 917 8.67 31.25 -62.28
C ALA A 917 8.99 32.36 -63.28
N ALA A 918 8.05 33.31 -63.47
CA ALA A 918 8.25 34.46 -64.36
C ALA A 918 9.37 35.39 -63.85
N THR A 919 9.44 35.62 -62.55
CA THR A 919 10.50 36.43 -61.92
C THR A 919 11.88 35.76 -62.06
N SER A 920 11.93 34.43 -61.96
CA SER A 920 13.14 33.64 -62.19
C SER A 920 13.67 33.82 -63.63
N PHE A 921 12.78 33.75 -64.62
CA PHE A 921 13.11 34.04 -66.01
C PHE A 921 13.64 35.48 -66.21
N GLN A 922 13.01 36.48 -65.57
CA GLN A 922 13.50 37.86 -65.60
C GLN A 922 14.90 38.01 -64.98
N ARG A 923 15.18 37.35 -63.86
CA ARG A 923 16.50 37.33 -63.24
C ARG A 923 17.55 36.69 -64.15
N GLY A 924 17.19 35.69 -64.95
CA GLY A 924 18.05 35.14 -66.00
C GLY A 924 18.48 36.21 -67.02
N MET A 925 17.53 36.99 -67.54
CA MET A 925 17.82 38.12 -68.43
C MET A 925 18.65 39.21 -67.73
N GLN A 926 18.32 39.55 -66.47
CA GLN A 926 19.07 40.53 -65.69
C GLN A 926 20.52 40.09 -65.46
N THR A 927 20.72 38.80 -65.16
CA THR A 927 22.05 38.19 -65.00
C THR A 927 22.87 38.29 -66.27
N ARG A 928 22.25 38.06 -67.44
CA ARG A 928 22.90 38.25 -68.74
C ARG A 928 23.36 39.70 -68.98
N MET A 929 22.62 40.68 -68.47
CA MET A 929 22.89 42.12 -68.68
C MET A 929 23.79 42.76 -67.63
N ILE A 930 24.22 42.00 -66.61
CA ILE A 930 25.17 42.49 -65.62
C ILE A 930 26.35 43.17 -66.34
N ALA A 931 26.72 44.36 -65.87
CA ALA A 931 27.87 45.13 -66.36
C ALA A 931 27.81 45.54 -67.86
N GLY A 932 26.63 45.89 -68.41
CA GLY A 932 26.56 46.27 -69.83
C GLY A 932 26.64 45.08 -70.79
N GLY A 933 26.36 43.88 -70.27
CA GLY A 933 26.55 42.58 -70.93
C GLY A 933 28.01 42.18 -71.19
N ALA A 934 28.97 42.87 -70.58
CA ALA A 934 30.37 42.50 -70.50
C ALA A 934 30.69 41.98 -69.09
N MET A 935 31.05 40.71 -68.94
CA MET A 935 31.38 40.13 -67.63
C MET A 935 32.69 40.66 -67.04
N PHE A 936 33.57 41.22 -67.88
CA PHE A 936 34.92 41.68 -67.55
C PHE A 936 35.16 43.11 -68.09
N ASP A 937 35.95 43.93 -67.40
CA ASP A 937 36.23 45.34 -67.76
C ASP A 937 37.50 45.40 -68.60
N ASP A 938 37.35 45.29 -69.92
CA ASP A 938 38.49 45.29 -70.84
C ASP A 938 38.88 46.73 -71.24
N LYS A 939 39.42 47.50 -70.28
CA LYS A 939 39.91 48.88 -70.51
C LYS A 939 41.19 48.94 -71.36
N THR A 940 41.82 47.81 -71.69
CA THR A 940 43.09 47.72 -72.43
C THR A 940 42.95 47.11 -73.83
N ALA A 941 41.93 47.52 -74.58
CA ALA A 941 41.82 47.21 -76.02
C ALA A 941 42.00 48.45 -76.90
N ASN A 942 43.12 49.17 -76.77
CA ASN A 942 43.70 49.88 -77.92
C ASN A 942 44.57 48.87 -78.68
N GLY A 943 43.97 48.11 -79.60
CA GLY A 943 44.74 47.15 -80.40
C GLY A 943 43.99 45.97 -81.02
N ALA A 944 42.71 46.10 -81.36
CA ALA A 944 42.13 45.41 -82.51
C ALA A 944 40.83 46.12 -82.87
N MET A 945 40.76 46.58 -84.10
CA MET A 945 39.63 47.32 -84.66
C MET A 945 38.29 46.63 -84.44
N VAL A 946 37.27 47.48 -84.30
CA VAL A 946 35.89 47.21 -84.69
C VAL A 946 35.84 46.43 -86.02
N ALA A 947 35.15 45.30 -86.00
CA ALA A 947 34.00 45.06 -86.87
C ALA A 947 32.95 44.35 -85.98
N ASP A 948 32.15 45.15 -85.28
CA ASP A 948 30.74 45.41 -85.58
C ASP A 948 29.83 44.17 -85.43
N ASN A 949 28.80 44.28 -84.58
CA ASN A 949 27.60 43.44 -84.63
C ASN A 949 27.67 41.97 -84.15
N GLY A 950 28.56 41.63 -83.21
CA GLY A 950 28.65 40.27 -82.66
C GLY A 950 27.35 39.76 -82.02
N VAL A 951 26.93 38.56 -82.42
CA VAL A 951 25.80 37.83 -81.84
C VAL A 951 26.33 36.89 -80.75
N ALA A 952 25.66 36.83 -79.60
CA ALA A 952 25.97 35.88 -78.55
C ALA A 952 24.73 35.06 -78.19
N GLY A 953 24.91 33.75 -78.07
CA GLY A 953 23.92 32.85 -77.48
C GLY A 953 24.23 32.64 -76.01
N TRP A 954 23.20 32.53 -75.18
CA TRP A 954 23.36 32.18 -73.76
C TRP A 954 22.27 31.24 -73.27
N ALA A 955 22.59 30.49 -72.23
CA ALA A 955 21.64 29.67 -71.49
C ALA A 955 21.85 29.86 -69.99
N SER A 956 20.78 29.79 -69.21
CA SER A 956 20.79 29.83 -67.75
C SER A 956 19.80 28.84 -67.18
N PHE A 957 20.18 28.13 -66.12
CA PHE A 957 19.32 27.22 -65.38
C PHE A 957 19.45 27.54 -63.89
N ASN A 958 18.32 27.75 -63.23
CA ASN A 958 18.24 28.17 -61.83
C ASN A 958 17.24 27.28 -61.09
N GLY A 959 17.67 26.71 -59.97
CA GLY A 959 16.81 25.94 -59.07
C GLY A 959 16.71 26.64 -57.72
N GLY A 960 15.57 26.49 -57.04
CA GLY A 960 15.41 27.11 -55.72
C GLY A 960 14.25 26.56 -54.91
N LYS A 961 14.28 26.91 -53.62
CA LYS A 961 13.22 26.65 -52.65
C LYS A 961 12.88 27.93 -51.90
N THR A 962 11.59 28.11 -51.62
CA THR A 962 11.04 29.24 -50.87
C THR A 962 10.11 28.70 -49.79
N SER A 963 10.33 29.11 -48.54
CA SER A 963 9.41 28.82 -47.43
C SER A 963 8.68 30.10 -47.03
N GLN A 964 7.36 30.03 -46.96
CA GLN A 964 6.47 31.13 -46.58
C GLN A 964 5.69 30.75 -45.32
N ARG A 965 5.70 31.63 -44.32
CA ARG A 965 5.06 31.44 -43.01
C ARG A 965 4.47 32.77 -42.53
N GLY A 966 3.39 32.72 -41.77
CA GLY A 966 2.73 33.91 -41.25
C GLY A 966 1.47 33.58 -40.48
N ASP A 967 0.57 34.56 -40.43
CA ASP A 967 -0.76 34.53 -39.83
C ASP A 967 -1.79 33.69 -40.61
N GLY A 968 -1.43 33.22 -41.80
CA GLY A 968 -2.24 32.34 -42.65
C GLY A 968 -1.52 31.04 -43.03
N MET A 969 -2.06 30.34 -44.04
CA MET A 969 -1.52 29.06 -44.50
C MET A 969 -0.04 29.17 -44.89
N SER A 970 0.80 28.31 -44.34
CA SER A 970 2.24 28.26 -44.69
C SER A 970 2.50 27.41 -45.93
N PHE A 971 3.47 27.82 -46.75
CA PHE A 971 3.79 27.16 -48.01
C PHE A 971 5.27 26.84 -48.15
N GLU A 972 5.56 25.79 -48.90
CA GLU A 972 6.86 25.54 -49.51
C GLU A 972 6.68 25.55 -51.04
N VAL A 973 7.49 26.36 -51.72
CA VAL A 973 7.55 26.42 -53.18
C VAL A 973 8.94 26.02 -53.62
N LYS A 974 9.05 25.06 -54.53
CA LYS A 974 10.33 24.65 -55.10
C LYS A 974 10.20 24.45 -56.59
N GLY A 975 11.29 24.67 -57.33
CA GLY A 975 11.24 24.53 -58.77
C GLY A 975 12.57 24.70 -59.46
N LEU A 976 12.55 24.42 -60.76
CA LEU A 976 13.65 24.59 -61.69
C LEU A 976 13.16 25.42 -62.88
N ASP A 977 13.90 26.48 -63.20
CA ASP A 977 13.64 27.37 -64.32
C ASP A 977 14.87 27.44 -65.23
N GLY A 978 14.64 27.39 -66.54
CA GLY A 978 15.66 27.53 -67.57
C GLY A 978 15.32 28.66 -68.54
N ALA A 979 16.34 29.35 -69.04
CA ALA A 979 16.23 30.38 -70.06
C ALA A 979 17.32 30.20 -71.11
N ILE A 980 16.99 30.40 -72.37
CA ILE A 980 17.92 30.41 -73.50
C ILE A 980 17.64 31.70 -74.28
N GLY A 981 18.70 32.43 -74.62
CA GLY A 981 18.55 33.69 -75.33
C GLY A 981 19.68 33.96 -76.31
N VAL A 982 19.42 34.95 -77.15
CA VAL A 982 20.36 35.47 -78.13
C VAL A 982 20.32 36.99 -78.05
N ASP A 983 21.49 37.62 -77.98
CA ASP A 983 21.63 39.07 -78.08
C ASP A 983 22.64 39.48 -79.14
N LYS A 984 22.45 40.70 -79.64
CA LYS A 984 23.30 41.38 -80.59
C LYS A 984 23.76 42.70 -80.02
N ARG A 985 25.06 42.97 -80.12
CA ARG A 985 25.62 44.28 -79.79
C ARG A 985 25.42 45.23 -80.99
N LEU A 986 24.68 46.31 -80.81
CA LEU A 986 24.32 47.27 -81.88
C LEU A 986 25.42 48.29 -82.16
N ASN A 987 26.22 48.61 -81.14
CA ASN A 987 27.41 49.44 -81.18
C ASN A 987 28.26 49.14 -79.93
N GLN A 988 29.40 49.81 -79.75
CA GLN A 988 30.30 49.55 -78.60
C GLN A 988 29.58 49.62 -77.23
N ASN A 989 28.49 50.37 -77.13
CA ASN A 989 27.83 50.72 -75.87
C ASN A 989 26.48 50.02 -75.67
N THR A 990 25.80 49.55 -76.72
CA THR A 990 24.42 49.02 -76.65
C THR A 990 24.32 47.55 -77.06
N LEU A 991 23.60 46.74 -76.29
CA LEU A 991 23.13 45.41 -76.68
C LEU A 991 21.63 45.28 -76.54
N VAL A 992 21.03 44.46 -77.42
CA VAL A 992 19.62 44.05 -77.35
C VAL A 992 19.50 42.56 -77.60
N GLY A 993 18.55 41.90 -76.97
CA GLY A 993 18.35 40.47 -77.12
C GLY A 993 16.95 39.99 -76.82
N GLY A 994 16.72 38.74 -77.20
CA GLY A 994 15.50 37.99 -76.92
C GLY A 994 15.83 36.68 -76.21
N SER A 995 14.88 36.18 -75.43
CA SER A 995 15.01 34.88 -74.77
C SER A 995 13.67 34.16 -74.66
N ILE A 996 13.76 32.84 -74.58
CA ILE A 996 12.67 31.95 -74.23
C ILE A 996 13.03 31.20 -72.95
N GLY A 997 12.05 30.81 -72.15
CA GLY A 997 12.28 30.10 -70.91
C GLY A 997 11.21 29.09 -70.57
N PHE A 998 11.61 28.06 -69.83
CA PHE A 998 10.74 26.99 -69.36
C PHE A 998 10.93 26.85 -67.86
N GLY A 999 9.84 26.74 -67.10
CA GLY A 999 9.93 26.60 -65.65
C GLY A 999 8.89 25.64 -65.10
N ASN A 1000 9.28 24.87 -64.09
CA ASN A 1000 8.37 24.03 -63.31
C ASN A 1000 8.50 24.42 -61.84
N GLN A 1001 7.37 24.77 -61.23
CA GLN A 1001 7.27 25.08 -59.81
C GLN A 1001 6.22 24.18 -59.16
N GLU A 1002 6.53 23.70 -57.96
CA GLU A 1002 5.65 22.92 -57.11
C GLU A 1002 5.39 23.70 -55.82
N SER A 1003 4.11 23.91 -55.49
CA SER A 1003 3.67 24.59 -54.26
C SER A 1003 2.92 23.62 -53.37
N LYS A 1004 3.37 23.47 -52.12
CA LYS A 1004 2.74 22.62 -51.09
C LYS A 1004 2.36 23.43 -49.87
N ALA A 1005 1.14 23.24 -49.40
CA ALA A 1005 0.69 23.80 -48.13
C ALA A 1005 1.13 22.89 -46.97
N LYS A 1006 1.75 23.46 -45.95
CA LYS A 1006 2.30 22.68 -44.83
C LYS A 1006 1.18 22.03 -44.01
N GLY A 1007 1.20 20.70 -43.90
CA GLY A 1007 0.22 19.96 -43.07
C GLY A 1007 -1.12 19.68 -43.77
N LEU A 1008 -1.25 19.99 -45.06
CA LEU A 1008 -2.41 19.60 -45.88
C LEU A 1008 -1.99 18.59 -46.97
N PRO A 1009 -2.77 17.54 -47.21
CA PRO A 1009 -2.50 16.54 -48.25
C PRO A 1009 -2.87 17.10 -49.63
N GLY A 1010 -1.87 17.60 -50.36
CA GLY A 1010 -2.03 18.06 -51.72
C GLY A 1010 -0.89 18.95 -52.22
N GLU A 1011 -0.84 19.15 -53.53
CA GLU A 1011 0.17 19.97 -54.20
C GLU A 1011 -0.40 20.66 -55.43
N SER A 1012 0.21 21.79 -55.79
CA SER A 1012 -0.07 22.51 -57.03
C SER A 1012 1.19 22.57 -57.89
N LYS A 1013 1.08 22.11 -59.14
CA LYS A 1013 2.17 22.09 -60.12
C LYS A 1013 1.94 23.16 -61.18
N VAL A 1014 2.89 24.08 -61.30
CA VAL A 1014 2.89 25.19 -62.25
C VAL A 1014 3.96 24.95 -63.31
N ASN A 1015 3.54 24.74 -64.55
CA ASN A 1015 4.44 24.71 -65.70
C ASN A 1015 4.34 26.03 -66.46
N SER A 1016 5.48 26.62 -66.81
CA SER A 1016 5.57 27.97 -67.36
C SER A 1016 6.40 27.98 -68.63
N VAL A 1017 5.91 28.72 -69.64
CA VAL A 1017 6.65 29.04 -70.87
C VAL A 1017 6.74 30.54 -70.99
N SER A 1018 7.96 31.07 -71.05
CA SER A 1018 8.25 32.50 -71.07
C SER A 1018 8.89 32.94 -72.37
N VAL A 1019 8.61 34.17 -72.78
CA VAL A 1019 9.34 34.90 -73.82
C VAL A 1019 9.69 36.28 -73.30
N GLY A 1020 10.86 36.80 -73.63
CA GLY A 1020 11.28 38.11 -73.16
C GLY A 1020 12.24 38.82 -74.10
N LEU A 1021 12.22 40.15 -74.03
CA LEU A 1021 13.15 41.05 -74.71
C LEU A 1021 13.91 41.85 -73.65
N TYR A 1022 15.18 42.09 -73.90
CA TYR A 1022 16.04 42.81 -72.98
C TYR A 1022 17.07 43.67 -73.71
N GLY A 1023 17.59 44.69 -73.04
CA GLY A 1023 18.59 45.58 -73.59
C GLY A 1023 19.43 46.24 -72.50
N SER A 1024 20.67 46.52 -72.84
CA SER A 1024 21.62 47.15 -71.94
C SER A 1024 22.46 48.18 -72.69
N HIS A 1025 22.73 49.32 -72.04
CA HIS A 1025 23.52 50.41 -72.55
C HIS A 1025 24.57 50.84 -71.53
N LEU A 1026 25.85 50.83 -71.90
CA LEU A 1026 26.98 51.28 -71.08
C LEU A 1026 27.65 52.48 -71.75
N THR A 1027 27.57 53.66 -71.11
CA THR A 1027 28.19 54.90 -71.59
C THR A 1027 29.70 54.91 -71.36
N GLY A 1028 30.43 55.74 -72.12
CA GLY A 1028 31.87 55.95 -71.92
C GLY A 1028 32.25 56.54 -70.55
N SER A 1029 31.30 57.16 -69.83
CA SER A 1029 31.48 57.65 -68.46
C SER A 1029 31.09 56.62 -67.39
N ASN A 1030 31.08 55.33 -67.74
CA ASN A 1030 30.82 54.19 -66.87
C ASN A 1030 29.41 54.11 -66.25
N TRP A 1031 28.42 54.82 -66.80
CA TRP A 1031 27.01 54.63 -66.47
C TRP A 1031 26.41 53.48 -67.27
N PHE A 1032 25.68 52.58 -66.60
CA PHE A 1032 24.92 51.51 -67.24
C PHE A 1032 23.42 51.66 -67.03
N VAL A 1033 22.66 51.28 -68.05
CA VAL A 1033 21.20 51.17 -68.03
C VAL A 1033 20.84 49.78 -68.55
N ASN A 1034 20.11 49.01 -67.76
CA ASN A 1034 19.61 47.68 -68.11
C ASN A 1034 18.09 47.68 -68.05
N GLY A 1035 17.45 46.95 -68.95
CA GLY A 1035 16.01 46.77 -68.87
C GLY A 1035 15.51 45.60 -69.70
N GLY A 1036 14.32 45.12 -69.37
CA GLY A 1036 13.67 44.05 -70.12
C GLY A 1036 12.20 43.91 -69.79
N ALA A 1037 11.49 43.26 -70.69
CA ALA A 1037 10.09 42.89 -70.54
C ALA A 1037 9.89 41.42 -70.91
N SER A 1038 8.94 40.76 -70.25
CA SER A 1038 8.64 39.35 -70.43
C SER A 1038 7.14 39.08 -70.39
N TYR A 1039 6.73 38.08 -71.16
CA TYR A 1039 5.42 37.46 -71.09
C TYR A 1039 5.57 35.98 -70.81
N THR A 1040 4.86 35.47 -69.81
CA THR A 1040 4.89 34.06 -69.41
C THR A 1040 3.49 33.49 -69.40
N ASN A 1041 3.29 32.37 -70.09
CA ASN A 1041 2.07 31.58 -70.00
C ASN A 1041 2.25 30.43 -68.99
N HIS A 1042 1.24 30.17 -68.19
CA HIS A 1042 1.25 29.18 -67.11
C HIS A 1042 0.14 28.15 -67.28
N SER A 1043 0.45 26.87 -67.05
CA SER A 1043 -0.52 25.80 -66.82
C SER A 1043 -0.37 25.31 -65.38
N VAL A 1044 -1.44 25.39 -64.61
CA VAL A 1044 -1.49 24.95 -63.20
C VAL A 1044 -2.38 23.72 -63.09
N LYS A 1045 -1.87 22.67 -62.45
CA LYS A 1045 -2.63 21.47 -62.06
C LYS A 1045 -2.65 21.37 -60.54
N THR A 1046 -3.81 21.13 -59.96
CA THR A 1046 -4.02 20.98 -58.51
C THR A 1046 -4.52 19.57 -58.21
N ASP A 1047 -4.04 18.97 -57.13
CA ASP A 1047 -4.48 17.66 -56.64
C ASP A 1047 -4.38 17.66 -55.11
N ARG A 1048 -5.50 17.45 -54.41
CA ARG A 1048 -5.60 17.47 -52.95
C ARG A 1048 -6.62 16.47 -52.44
N THR A 1049 -6.51 16.07 -51.18
CA THR A 1049 -7.48 15.18 -50.52
C THR A 1049 -8.32 15.96 -49.52
N VAL A 1050 -9.64 15.78 -49.58
CA VAL A 1050 -10.60 16.24 -48.57
C VAL A 1050 -11.13 15.05 -47.79
N ALA A 1051 -11.34 15.22 -46.49
CA ALA A 1051 -11.85 14.15 -45.64
C ALA A 1051 -12.54 14.70 -44.38
N ALA A 1052 -13.52 13.94 -43.89
CA ALA A 1052 -14.20 14.13 -42.62
C ALA A 1052 -14.71 12.75 -42.17
N ARG A 1053 -14.41 12.36 -40.92
CA ARG A 1053 -14.71 11.01 -40.39
C ARG A 1053 -14.19 9.91 -41.34
N ASN A 1054 -15.02 8.93 -41.70
CA ASN A 1054 -14.73 7.88 -42.65
C ASN A 1054 -14.84 8.32 -44.14
N ALA A 1055 -15.39 9.49 -44.42
CA ALA A 1055 -15.55 10.00 -45.78
C ALA A 1055 -14.28 10.68 -46.26
N SER A 1056 -13.79 10.29 -47.44
CA SER A 1056 -12.67 10.95 -48.12
C SER A 1056 -12.89 11.02 -49.64
N ALA A 1057 -12.31 12.06 -50.25
CA ALA A 1057 -12.30 12.25 -51.70
C ALA A 1057 -11.02 12.94 -52.16
N ARG A 1058 -10.46 12.46 -53.27
CA ARG A 1058 -9.37 13.13 -53.98
C ARG A 1058 -9.95 14.08 -55.01
N VAL A 1059 -9.67 15.37 -54.86
CA VAL A 1059 -10.17 16.42 -55.75
C VAL A 1059 -9.04 17.03 -56.57
N ALA A 1060 -9.30 17.30 -57.85
CA ALA A 1060 -8.30 17.78 -58.79
C ALA A 1060 -8.84 18.88 -59.69
N GLY A 1061 -7.97 19.80 -60.12
CA GLY A 1061 -8.34 20.90 -61.00
C GLY A 1061 -7.22 21.32 -61.95
N LYS A 1062 -7.60 22.04 -63.00
CA LYS A 1062 -6.65 22.57 -64.00
C LYS A 1062 -7.03 24.01 -64.35
N THR A 1063 -6.06 24.91 -64.26
CA THR A 1063 -6.22 26.30 -64.72
C THR A 1063 -5.05 26.75 -65.57
N SER A 1064 -5.26 27.84 -66.31
CA SER A 1064 -4.23 28.52 -67.10
C SER A 1064 -4.16 29.99 -66.68
N GLY A 1065 -3.01 30.60 -66.87
CA GLY A 1065 -2.83 32.01 -66.56
C GLY A 1065 -1.61 32.60 -67.23
N GLN A 1066 -1.40 33.89 -67.00
CA GLN A 1066 -0.35 34.64 -67.66
C GLN A 1066 0.30 35.61 -66.69
N THR A 1067 1.60 35.82 -66.85
CA THR A 1067 2.37 36.85 -66.16
C THR A 1067 2.99 37.80 -67.16
N PHE A 1068 2.72 39.08 -67.00
CA PHE A 1068 3.51 40.13 -67.64
C PHE A 1068 4.55 40.64 -66.64
N GLY A 1069 5.77 40.86 -67.09
CA GLY A 1069 6.80 41.39 -66.22
C GLY A 1069 7.73 42.37 -66.91
N MET A 1070 8.27 43.31 -66.17
CA MET A 1070 9.34 44.19 -66.61
C MET A 1070 10.37 44.42 -65.50
N PHE A 1071 11.55 44.87 -65.89
CA PHE A 1071 12.51 45.43 -64.95
C PHE A 1071 13.37 46.49 -65.63
N GLY A 1072 13.89 47.41 -64.84
CA GLY A 1072 14.82 48.45 -65.24
C GLY A 1072 15.82 48.74 -64.13
N GLU A 1073 17.07 48.98 -64.47
CA GLU A 1073 18.14 49.24 -63.51
C GLU A 1073 19.12 50.26 -64.11
N VAL A 1074 19.47 51.27 -63.33
CA VAL A 1074 20.47 52.28 -63.68
C VAL A 1074 21.55 52.28 -62.61
N GLY A 1075 22.81 52.31 -63.01
CA GLY A 1075 23.93 52.37 -62.09
C GLY A 1075 25.18 52.98 -62.71
N LYS A 1076 26.21 53.15 -61.89
CA LYS A 1076 27.51 53.68 -62.31
C LYS A 1076 28.62 52.81 -61.76
N ARG A 1077 29.61 52.47 -62.57
CA ARG A 1077 30.79 51.74 -62.12
C ARG A 1077 31.85 52.68 -61.55
N PHE A 1078 32.35 52.31 -60.37
CA PHE A 1078 33.52 52.89 -59.74
C PHE A 1078 34.62 51.83 -59.63
N GLU A 1079 35.86 52.22 -59.85
CA GLU A 1079 37.03 51.35 -59.64
C GLU A 1079 37.83 51.89 -58.46
N VAL A 1080 38.00 51.07 -57.42
CA VAL A 1080 38.71 51.44 -56.19
C VAL A 1080 39.66 50.29 -55.84
N SER A 1081 40.96 50.55 -55.89
CA SER A 1081 42.02 49.59 -55.49
C SER A 1081 41.88 48.19 -56.09
N GLY A 1082 41.54 48.08 -57.38
CA GLY A 1082 41.39 46.80 -58.09
C GLY A 1082 40.04 46.09 -57.88
N VAL A 1083 39.10 46.71 -57.14
CA VAL A 1083 37.72 46.25 -56.98
C VAL A 1083 36.77 47.18 -57.73
N ASN A 1084 35.90 46.60 -58.53
CA ASN A 1084 34.81 47.32 -59.19
C ASN A 1084 33.57 47.32 -58.29
N ILE A 1085 33.02 48.52 -58.09
CA ILE A 1085 31.84 48.79 -57.29
C ILE A 1085 30.77 49.37 -58.22
N ASP A 1086 29.69 48.62 -58.42
CA ASP A 1086 28.57 48.98 -59.29
C ASP A 1086 27.32 49.22 -58.41
N PRO A 1087 27.15 50.41 -57.78
CA PRO A 1087 25.88 50.80 -57.17
C PRO A 1087 24.80 51.01 -58.25
N SER A 1088 23.57 50.63 -57.90
CA SER A 1088 22.42 50.73 -58.79
C SER A 1088 21.11 51.01 -58.07
N VAL A 1089 20.19 51.63 -58.81
CA VAL A 1089 18.78 51.79 -58.46
C VAL A 1089 17.93 51.21 -59.57
N GLY A 1090 16.85 50.53 -59.23
CA GLY A 1090 16.00 49.89 -60.21
C GLY A 1090 14.56 49.70 -59.79
N VAL A 1091 13.78 49.20 -60.73
CA VAL A 1091 12.38 48.81 -60.54
C VAL A 1091 12.15 47.43 -61.15
N ARG A 1092 11.32 46.62 -60.50
CA ARG A 1092 10.87 45.32 -61.02
C ARG A 1092 9.37 45.20 -60.86
N VAL A 1093 8.67 44.79 -61.92
CA VAL A 1093 7.23 44.57 -61.90
C VAL A 1093 6.94 43.17 -62.44
N ALA A 1094 6.02 42.46 -61.78
CA ALA A 1094 5.45 41.22 -62.26
C ALA A 1094 3.96 41.21 -61.94
N SER A 1095 3.10 41.01 -62.94
CA SER A 1095 1.65 40.96 -62.78
C SER A 1095 1.10 39.67 -63.34
N THR A 1096 0.62 38.81 -62.45
CA THR A 1096 0.17 37.44 -62.73
C THR A 1096 -1.34 37.33 -62.55
N ARG A 1097 -2.02 36.70 -63.51
CA ARG A 1097 -3.46 36.39 -63.43
C ARG A 1097 -3.72 34.94 -63.84
N LEU A 1098 -4.35 34.17 -62.95
CA LEU A 1098 -4.84 32.80 -63.20
C LEU A 1098 -6.37 32.82 -63.36
N LYS A 1099 -6.90 32.02 -64.28
CA LYS A 1099 -8.35 31.88 -64.49
C LYS A 1099 -9.02 31.10 -63.33
N ALA A 1100 -10.30 31.35 -63.11
CA ALA A 1100 -11.14 30.51 -62.26
C ALA A 1100 -11.25 29.09 -62.86
N PHE A 1101 -11.47 28.09 -62.01
CA PHE A 1101 -11.66 26.70 -62.42
C PHE A 1101 -12.47 25.93 -61.39
N ASP A 1102 -12.99 24.79 -61.79
CA ASP A 1102 -13.77 23.88 -60.97
C ASP A 1102 -12.93 22.65 -60.62
N GLU A 1103 -12.94 22.23 -59.35
CA GLU A 1103 -12.33 20.98 -58.93
C GLU A 1103 -13.30 19.80 -59.08
N THR A 1104 -12.83 18.71 -59.67
CA THR A 1104 -13.60 17.49 -59.85
C THR A 1104 -13.15 16.41 -58.87
N ASN A 1105 -14.09 15.62 -58.37
CA ASN A 1105 -13.77 14.40 -57.61
C ASN A 1105 -13.19 13.34 -58.56
N ARG A 1106 -12.03 12.79 -58.21
CA ARG A 1106 -11.30 11.80 -59.01
C ARG A 1106 -11.73 10.36 -58.69
N ASP A 1107 -12.32 10.15 -57.51
CA ASP A 1107 -12.71 8.85 -57.00
C ASP A 1107 -14.16 8.46 -57.43
N GLY A 1108 -14.85 9.31 -58.21
CA GLY A 1108 -16.19 9.04 -58.74
C GLY A 1108 -17.00 10.31 -58.99
N SER A 1109 -18.32 10.15 -59.19
CA SER A 1109 -19.27 11.27 -59.24
C SER A 1109 -19.48 11.85 -57.84
N GLY A 1110 -19.33 13.17 -57.68
CA GLY A 1110 -19.59 13.84 -56.40
C GLY A 1110 -19.15 15.29 -56.36
N ASN A 1111 -19.76 16.04 -55.44
CA ASN A 1111 -19.60 17.50 -55.28
C ASN A 1111 -18.64 17.88 -54.12
N ASP A 1112 -17.64 17.03 -53.83
CA ASP A 1112 -16.64 17.25 -52.76
C ASP A 1112 -15.56 18.29 -53.12
N GLY A 1113 -15.51 18.74 -54.38
CA GLY A 1113 -14.58 19.79 -54.85
C GLY A 1113 -15.04 21.21 -54.52
N LEU A 1114 -14.29 22.20 -54.99
CA LEU A 1114 -14.64 23.61 -54.93
C LEU A 1114 -14.82 24.21 -56.32
N LYS A 1115 -15.64 25.27 -56.40
CA LYS A 1115 -15.53 26.29 -57.43
C LYS A 1115 -14.46 27.29 -57.01
N VAL A 1116 -13.32 27.25 -57.69
CA VAL A 1116 -12.13 28.04 -57.34
C VAL A 1116 -12.10 29.33 -58.16
N GLY A 1117 -12.11 30.47 -57.47
CA GLY A 1117 -12.10 31.79 -58.11
C GLY A 1117 -10.78 32.11 -58.83
N SER A 1118 -10.80 33.16 -59.66
CA SER A 1118 -9.59 33.65 -60.32
C SER A 1118 -8.61 34.25 -59.32
N GLN A 1119 -7.30 34.06 -59.54
CA GLN A 1119 -6.26 34.62 -58.68
C GLN A 1119 -5.47 35.68 -59.42
N SER A 1120 -5.19 36.80 -58.75
CA SER A 1120 -4.37 37.89 -59.29
C SER A 1120 -3.30 38.29 -58.28
N GLN A 1121 -2.06 38.41 -58.74
CA GLN A 1121 -0.93 38.84 -57.93
C GLN A 1121 -0.08 39.83 -58.72
N THR A 1122 0.04 41.06 -58.20
CA THR A 1122 0.92 42.09 -58.77
C THR A 1122 1.99 42.44 -57.75
N SER A 1123 3.25 42.32 -58.19
CA SER A 1123 4.44 42.71 -57.46
C SER A 1123 5.06 43.91 -58.17
N THR A 1124 5.41 44.95 -57.42
CA THR A 1124 6.11 46.15 -57.89
C THR A 1124 7.14 46.51 -56.85
N ARG A 1125 8.41 46.40 -57.22
CA ARG A 1125 9.54 46.54 -56.30
C ARG A 1125 10.47 47.65 -56.73
N GLY A 1126 10.78 48.55 -55.80
CA GLY A 1126 11.94 49.43 -55.91
C GLY A 1126 13.18 48.67 -55.42
N VAL A 1127 14.31 48.82 -56.11
CA VAL A 1127 15.54 48.07 -55.82
C VAL A 1127 16.68 49.05 -55.62
N LEU A 1128 17.40 48.92 -54.50
CA LEU A 1128 18.69 49.55 -54.26
C LEU A 1128 19.74 48.45 -54.18
N GLY A 1129 20.69 48.46 -55.09
CA GLY A 1129 21.69 47.40 -55.25
C GLY A 1129 23.11 47.94 -55.19
N VAL A 1130 24.03 47.10 -54.75
CA VAL A 1130 25.47 47.27 -54.96
C VAL A 1130 26.07 45.94 -55.37
N ARG A 1131 26.85 45.94 -56.46
CA ARG A 1131 27.65 44.79 -56.86
C ARG A 1131 29.13 45.10 -56.69
N LEU A 1132 29.83 44.21 -56.00
CA LEU A 1132 31.27 44.20 -55.85
C LEU A 1132 31.83 43.07 -56.70
N TRP A 1133 32.85 43.33 -57.50
CA TRP A 1133 33.54 42.29 -58.26
C TRP A 1133 34.98 42.67 -58.56
N SER A 1134 35.86 41.69 -58.73
CA SER A 1134 37.28 41.93 -59.01
C SER A 1134 37.82 40.84 -59.93
N GLU A 1135 38.72 41.19 -60.84
CA GLU A 1135 39.44 40.22 -61.67
C GLU A 1135 40.63 39.68 -60.87
N VAL A 1136 40.51 38.45 -60.35
CA VAL A 1136 41.49 37.91 -59.39
C VAL A 1136 42.57 37.03 -60.03
N ALA A 1137 42.33 36.55 -61.26
CA ALA A 1137 43.29 35.74 -61.99
C ALA A 1137 43.10 35.85 -63.51
N SER A 1138 44.22 35.89 -64.24
CA SER A 1138 44.27 35.60 -65.67
C SER A 1138 44.87 34.21 -65.87
N ILE A 1139 44.05 33.27 -66.33
CA ILE A 1139 44.48 31.93 -66.74
C ILE A 1139 44.82 31.98 -68.24
N ALA A 1140 45.67 31.10 -68.76
CA ALA A 1140 46.19 31.16 -70.14
C ALA A 1140 45.07 31.34 -71.21
N GLY A 1141 44.78 32.60 -71.57
CA GLY A 1141 43.72 33.00 -72.50
C GLY A 1141 42.31 33.28 -71.92
N GLY A 1142 42.15 33.38 -70.59
CA GLY A 1142 40.88 33.58 -69.88
C GLY A 1142 40.99 34.40 -68.57
N LYS A 1143 39.83 34.74 -67.98
CA LYS A 1143 39.69 35.60 -66.79
C LYS A 1143 38.74 34.98 -65.76
N VAL A 1144 38.99 35.19 -64.46
CA VAL A 1144 38.09 34.76 -63.38
C VAL A 1144 37.76 35.95 -62.47
N ALA A 1145 36.48 36.15 -62.19
CA ALA A 1145 35.98 37.22 -61.35
C ALA A 1145 34.91 36.74 -60.34
N PRO A 1146 35.23 36.67 -59.03
CA PRO A 1146 34.19 36.57 -58.01
C PRO A 1146 33.35 37.85 -57.98
N SER A 1147 32.05 37.70 -57.72
CA SER A 1147 31.12 38.80 -57.54
C SER A 1147 30.17 38.59 -56.37
N LEU A 1148 29.91 39.66 -55.62
CA LEU A 1148 28.89 39.73 -54.57
C LEU A 1148 27.94 40.88 -54.92
N ARG A 1149 26.64 40.58 -54.99
CA ARG A 1149 25.61 41.61 -55.10
C ARG A 1149 24.76 41.60 -53.84
N LEU A 1150 24.62 42.77 -53.22
CA LEU A 1150 23.69 43.00 -52.12
C LEU A 1150 22.59 43.91 -52.62
N SER A 1151 21.34 43.54 -52.35
CA SER A 1151 20.17 44.32 -52.76
C SER A 1151 19.17 44.45 -51.62
N TYR A 1152 18.64 45.67 -51.46
CA TYR A 1152 17.43 45.95 -50.70
C TYR A 1152 16.30 46.22 -51.70
N GLU A 1153 15.18 45.52 -51.55
CA GLU A 1153 13.98 45.74 -52.36
C GLU A 1153 12.79 46.10 -51.45
N HIS A 1154 11.98 47.06 -51.88
CA HIS A 1154 10.72 47.40 -51.22
C HIS A 1154 9.53 47.06 -52.12
N GLU A 1155 8.62 46.21 -51.65
CA GLU A 1155 7.39 45.80 -52.32
C GLU A 1155 6.24 46.79 -52.08
N PHE A 1156 5.80 47.44 -53.14
CA PHE A 1156 4.68 48.39 -53.11
C PHE A 1156 3.31 47.70 -53.27
N GLY A 1157 3.27 46.47 -53.78
CA GLY A 1157 2.05 45.69 -54.00
C GLY A 1157 1.46 45.06 -52.74
N LYS A 1158 0.38 44.28 -52.93
CA LYS A 1158 -0.24 43.49 -51.85
C LYS A 1158 0.67 42.30 -51.50
N THR A 1159 0.97 42.15 -50.22
CA THR A 1159 1.87 41.09 -49.71
C THR A 1159 1.15 39.88 -49.12
N GLN A 1160 -0.18 39.87 -49.16
CA GLN A 1160 -1.00 38.73 -48.74
C GLN A 1160 -1.88 38.29 -49.89
N SER A 1161 -1.75 37.03 -50.27
CA SER A 1161 -2.59 36.42 -51.30
C SER A 1161 -3.95 36.03 -50.70
N SER A 1162 -4.99 36.14 -51.50
CA SER A 1162 -6.36 35.76 -51.16
C SER A 1162 -6.99 35.01 -52.32
N LEU A 1163 -7.85 34.04 -52.01
CA LEU A 1163 -8.59 33.26 -53.00
C LEU A 1163 -10.03 33.09 -52.52
N THR A 1164 -10.98 33.48 -53.37
CA THR A 1164 -12.41 33.30 -53.12
C THR A 1164 -12.88 31.99 -53.74
N ASN A 1165 -13.43 31.11 -52.92
CA ASN A 1165 -13.91 29.78 -53.27
C ASN A 1165 -15.41 29.67 -52.97
N ALA A 1166 -16.08 28.68 -53.55
CA ALA A 1166 -17.41 28.26 -53.12
C ALA A 1166 -17.50 26.73 -53.09
N ILE A 1167 -18.13 26.19 -52.05
CA ILE A 1167 -18.54 24.78 -52.02
C ILE A 1167 -19.69 24.59 -53.02
N TYR A 1168 -19.71 23.47 -53.75
CA TYR A 1168 -20.77 23.19 -54.72
C TYR A 1168 -22.16 23.28 -54.07
N GLY A 1169 -23.06 24.05 -54.67
CA GLY A 1169 -24.44 24.24 -54.19
C GLY A 1169 -24.59 25.12 -52.95
N ALA A 1170 -23.51 25.51 -52.27
CA ALA A 1170 -23.56 26.33 -51.06
C ALA A 1170 -24.16 27.74 -51.31
N PRO A 1171 -24.84 28.33 -50.31
CA PRO A 1171 -25.51 29.62 -50.44
C PRO A 1171 -24.54 30.81 -50.57
N GLY A 1172 -23.29 30.68 -50.11
CA GLY A 1172 -22.30 31.74 -50.13
C GLY A 1172 -20.93 31.28 -50.66
N SER A 1173 -20.18 32.23 -51.23
CA SER A 1173 -18.73 32.08 -51.44
C SER A 1173 -17.96 32.52 -50.20
N PHE A 1174 -16.76 31.99 -49.99
CA PHE A 1174 -15.88 32.35 -48.89
C PHE A 1174 -14.47 32.65 -49.39
N THR A 1175 -13.71 33.46 -48.63
CA THR A 1175 -12.35 33.85 -49.03
C THR A 1175 -11.34 33.32 -48.03
N VAL A 1176 -10.38 32.56 -48.54
CA VAL A 1176 -9.23 32.06 -47.80
C VAL A 1176 -8.00 32.94 -48.07
N LYS A 1177 -7.15 33.11 -47.06
CA LYS A 1177 -5.95 33.95 -47.11
C LYS A 1177 -4.69 33.14 -46.88
N GLY A 1178 -3.64 33.52 -47.62
CA GLY A 1178 -2.29 33.02 -47.47
C GLY A 1178 -1.52 33.78 -46.38
N PRO A 1179 -0.23 33.51 -46.23
CA PRO A 1179 0.58 34.18 -45.22
C PRO A 1179 0.77 35.64 -45.62
N LYS A 1180 0.62 36.57 -44.67
CA LYS A 1180 0.95 37.99 -44.91
C LYS A 1180 2.46 38.20 -44.83
N LEU A 1181 3.07 38.51 -45.98
CA LEU A 1181 4.52 38.67 -46.10
C LEU A 1181 4.96 40.13 -45.86
N GLY A 1182 6.21 40.32 -45.49
CA GLY A 1182 6.84 41.62 -45.35
C GLY A 1182 7.03 42.33 -46.70
N LYS A 1183 7.09 43.66 -46.66
CA LYS A 1183 7.37 44.48 -47.85
C LYS A 1183 8.85 44.61 -48.16
N ASP A 1184 9.69 44.59 -47.14
CA ASP A 1184 11.14 44.78 -47.25
C ASP A 1184 11.85 43.44 -47.48
N ILE A 1185 12.66 43.37 -48.54
CA ILE A 1185 13.35 42.17 -49.00
C ILE A 1185 14.85 42.47 -49.05
N PHE A 1186 15.65 41.61 -48.44
CA PHE A 1186 17.10 41.65 -48.53
C PHE A 1186 17.59 40.46 -49.32
N THR A 1187 18.42 40.68 -50.33
CA THR A 1187 18.99 39.63 -51.17
C THR A 1187 20.51 39.74 -51.21
N ALA A 1188 21.18 38.61 -51.07
CA ALA A 1188 22.61 38.46 -51.31
C ALA A 1188 22.82 37.42 -52.42
N ASP A 1189 23.45 37.85 -53.52
CA ASP A 1189 23.83 36.99 -54.64
C ASP A 1189 25.36 36.85 -54.67
N LEU A 1190 25.86 35.62 -54.53
CA LEU A 1190 27.27 35.29 -54.69
C LEU A 1190 27.46 34.59 -56.03
N GLY A 1191 28.46 35.01 -56.82
CA GLY A 1191 28.75 34.41 -58.11
C GLY A 1191 30.24 34.34 -58.42
N LEU A 1192 30.58 33.43 -59.32
CA LEU A 1192 31.90 33.30 -59.92
C LEU A 1192 31.74 33.33 -61.44
N ASP A 1193 32.25 34.39 -62.06
CA ASP A 1193 32.25 34.62 -63.51
C ASP A 1193 33.59 34.14 -64.09
N MET A 1194 33.57 33.30 -65.13
CA MET A 1194 34.75 32.66 -65.71
C MET A 1194 34.73 32.78 -67.23
N GLN A 1195 35.74 33.43 -67.82
CA GLN A 1195 36.00 33.38 -69.26
C GLN A 1195 36.93 32.18 -69.54
N LEU A 1196 36.34 31.07 -69.99
CA LEU A 1196 37.07 29.83 -70.28
C LEU A 1196 37.83 29.92 -71.61
N LYS A 1197 37.27 30.63 -72.60
CA LYS A 1197 37.88 31.00 -73.87
C LYS A 1197 37.42 32.40 -74.25
N LYS A 1198 38.09 33.06 -75.21
CA LYS A 1198 37.64 34.38 -75.74
C LYS A 1198 36.16 34.42 -76.14
N GLN A 1199 35.62 33.29 -76.60
CA GLN A 1199 34.22 33.14 -77.02
C GLN A 1199 33.28 32.58 -75.95
N LEU A 1200 33.77 31.95 -74.87
CA LEU A 1200 32.95 31.22 -73.90
C LEU A 1200 33.11 31.77 -72.48
N GLU A 1201 32.01 32.27 -71.94
CA GLU A 1201 31.89 32.78 -70.57
C GLU A 1201 30.90 31.88 -69.79
N VAL A 1202 31.23 31.51 -68.55
CA VAL A 1202 30.40 30.68 -67.66
C VAL A 1202 30.30 31.36 -66.30
N ARG A 1203 29.11 31.38 -65.72
CA ARG A 1203 28.84 31.86 -64.36
C ARG A 1203 28.15 30.80 -63.54
N VAL A 1204 28.64 30.57 -62.33
CA VAL A 1204 27.97 29.76 -61.29
C VAL A 1204 27.70 30.66 -60.10
N GLY A 1205 26.51 30.57 -59.51
CA GLY A 1205 26.17 31.40 -58.36
C GLY A 1205 25.02 30.87 -57.52
N GLY A 1206 24.91 31.42 -56.32
CA GLY A 1206 23.84 31.15 -55.36
C GLY A 1206 23.27 32.45 -54.83
N ASN A 1207 21.99 32.43 -54.47
CA ASN A 1207 21.31 33.57 -53.88
C ASN A 1207 20.48 33.19 -52.66
N VAL A 1208 20.50 34.07 -51.66
CA VAL A 1208 19.61 34.03 -50.50
C VAL A 1208 18.78 35.29 -50.49
N SER A 1209 17.46 35.16 -50.33
CA SER A 1209 16.54 36.27 -50.17
C SER A 1209 15.69 36.07 -48.92
N VAL A 1210 15.55 37.13 -48.12
CA VAL A 1210 14.77 37.10 -46.88
C VAL A 1210 13.85 38.32 -46.78
N ARG A 1211 12.64 38.09 -46.28
CA ARG A 1211 11.72 39.11 -45.80
C ARG A 1211 10.94 38.57 -44.62
N LYS A 1212 10.22 39.42 -43.88
CA LYS A 1212 9.32 38.94 -42.82
C LYS A 1212 8.34 37.89 -43.40
N GLY A 1213 8.36 36.68 -42.85
CA GLY A 1213 7.49 35.58 -43.27
C GLY A 1213 7.92 34.81 -44.52
N GLU A 1214 9.06 35.13 -45.17
CA GLU A 1214 9.55 34.35 -46.31
C GLU A 1214 11.07 34.26 -46.32
N SER A 1215 11.58 33.06 -46.59
CA SER A 1215 12.99 32.84 -46.91
C SER A 1215 13.11 32.02 -48.19
N ALA A 1216 14.01 32.44 -49.07
CA ALA A 1216 14.29 31.78 -50.33
C ALA A 1216 15.80 31.51 -50.47
N LEU A 1217 16.11 30.33 -50.98
CA LEU A 1217 17.46 29.90 -51.34
C LEU A 1217 17.43 29.37 -52.77
N GLY A 1218 18.31 29.89 -53.62
CA GLY A 1218 18.44 29.47 -55.00
C GLY A 1218 19.90 29.36 -55.43
N GLY A 1219 20.11 28.67 -56.54
CA GLY A 1219 21.40 28.57 -57.19
C GLY A 1219 21.24 28.21 -58.66
N GLY A 1220 22.25 28.55 -59.45
CA GLY A 1220 22.18 28.35 -60.89
C GLY A 1220 23.50 28.45 -61.60
N ILE A 1221 23.46 28.04 -62.86
CA ILE A 1221 24.54 28.12 -63.82
C ILE A 1221 24.07 28.89 -65.04
N SER A 1222 24.96 29.67 -65.64
CA SER A 1222 24.72 30.27 -66.95
C SER A 1222 25.99 30.20 -67.80
N ALA A 1223 25.80 30.08 -69.10
CA ALA A 1223 26.88 30.05 -70.08
C ALA A 1223 26.52 30.96 -71.26
N LYS A 1224 27.53 31.60 -71.83
CA LYS A 1224 27.41 32.51 -72.97
C LYS A 1224 28.50 32.19 -73.97
N TYR A 1225 28.10 32.01 -75.22
CA TYR A 1225 28.97 31.80 -76.36
C TYR A 1225 28.84 32.95 -77.36
N ARG A 1226 29.96 33.53 -77.76
CA ARG A 1226 30.05 34.62 -78.75
C ARG A 1226 30.44 34.02 -80.10
N PHE A 1227 29.61 34.24 -81.11
CA PHE A 1227 29.81 33.76 -82.47
C PHE A 1227 30.75 34.66 -83.27
#